data_AF-A0A2V7L4C4-F1
#
_entry.id   AF-A0A2V7L4C4-F1
#
_cell.length_a   1.000
_cell.length_b   1.000
_cell.length_c   1.000
_cell.angle_alpha   90.00
_cell.angle_beta   90.00
_cell.angle_gamma   90.00
#
_symmetry.space_group_name_H-M   'P 1'
#
loop_
_entity.id
_entity.type
_entity.pdbx_description
1 polymer ?
#
loop_
_entity_poly.entity_id
_entity_poly.type
_entity_poly.pdbx_seq_one_letter_code
_entity_poly.pdbx_strand_id
1 'polypeptide(L)'
;RGDSVTVTLDVPAATRATLWTRGPGEPWRPAAVALDSTGHATRRIGPLESDLYIRASSGSRRSVERRVSVALPAFVAGLELTARYPTYLASPDEPLVPGPDPVAIPEGTMILTSGAASVPLAAATWRRTGGAAGARLSVDGARFSGRLAAAPSASGSWLLELATADGTPLEGDVPELRLHVVPDSAPVVTVPVPGRDTTLPLTLRQPLVIDARDDHGLTRLEVVSWRVSQTGKVGAAVRESLDVSGAGDRAIVQGDLDARRRGLLPGDTLRLRVEAWDNVPAPGTHVGRSAEIALRLPSLEELRAATRAATRDVAAAADSVAQAEHELGARTRDLAQQRSRDPTGTRRGADGRDGPLPFQATERAQAVAREQEALQQRVQELSRAVEEITRAAQAAGLGDTAFQARLREVQELLQRAVTPELAARLRELQEALARLDPEATRRALERLAEAQQQLKAELERSGELFRRAAVEGALASLAADAEDLRRRQGEWNHEDAPRPDSAGAARQRTLADRADSLARGIDRVAADLGAGSHTPLATPEQAARAARAAMQRAAQAAEQARAGAATEAGSEAEQQLAGVPDALRGQRDSLAREWRSETLAALDRALSETAMLAKGQQRVAEALRRGEAGAGTRSQQASVEEGTEAVARQIREAAGKHALVSPQLDAALGYAKRQMAAARSQLEEPDPNASEAAALAEDAVDALNATALGLAHSRSQVAGGKSGSGFAEAVEQLARLARDQQGLNGLAQGLLPMMGMTGPAMLQQLQALAARQRALAEQLEWLQAGGASGAAGPLAQEAKELARQLDAGRLDQQTIERQQRLYRRLLDAGRTLSNDEPDQNKERVSRSATGDSVHLPELLKPGATGAGPRLRYPTWEELQGLTPEQRRLVLEYFRRLNEPRSR
;
A
#
# COMPACT_ATOMS: atom_id res chain seq x y z
N ARG A 1 -7.94 -2.38 -90.97
CA ARG A 1 -7.43 -3.63 -91.58
C ARG A 1 -8.52 -4.69 -91.48
N GLY A 2 -8.68 -5.58 -92.46
CA GLY A 2 -9.65 -6.69 -92.40
C GLY A 2 -11.08 -6.39 -92.90
N ASP A 3 -11.36 -5.15 -93.32
CA ASP A 3 -12.69 -4.75 -93.81
C ASP A 3 -12.74 -4.68 -95.36
N SER A 4 -13.92 -4.56 -95.95
CA SER A 4 -14.15 -4.56 -97.40
C SER A 4 -14.72 -3.23 -97.90
N VAL A 5 -14.35 -2.82 -99.11
CA VAL A 5 -14.87 -1.61 -99.77
C VAL A 5 -15.78 -1.98 -100.93
N THR A 6 -16.90 -1.27 -101.04
CA THR A 6 -17.80 -1.38 -102.19
C THR A 6 -17.43 -0.33 -103.23
N VAL A 7 -17.12 -0.79 -104.44
CA VAL A 7 -16.77 0.05 -105.59
C VAL A 7 -17.94 0.09 -106.55
N THR A 8 -18.50 1.29 -106.76
CA THR A 8 -19.55 1.53 -107.75
C THR A 8 -18.93 2.09 -109.02
N LEU A 9 -19.26 1.49 -110.15
CA LEU A 9 -18.86 1.88 -111.49
C LEU A 9 -20.06 2.47 -112.22
N ASP A 10 -19.85 3.60 -112.88
CA ASP A 10 -20.85 4.26 -113.72
C ASP A 10 -20.20 4.58 -115.08
N VAL A 11 -20.71 3.95 -116.13
CA VAL A 11 -20.21 4.10 -117.49
C VAL A 11 -21.41 4.21 -118.45
N PRO A 12 -21.91 5.44 -118.69
CA PRO A 12 -23.08 5.67 -119.52
C PRO A 12 -22.90 5.12 -120.94
N ALA A 13 -23.93 4.44 -121.46
CA ALA A 13 -23.97 3.86 -122.80
C ALA A 13 -22.95 2.74 -123.09
N ALA A 14 -22.43 2.05 -122.06
CA ALA A 14 -21.61 0.84 -122.23
C ALA A 14 -22.25 -0.36 -121.52
N THR A 15 -22.13 -1.55 -122.11
CA THR A 15 -22.60 -2.81 -121.49
C THR A 15 -21.49 -3.55 -120.73
N ARG A 16 -20.23 -3.12 -120.87
CA ARG A 16 -19.05 -3.70 -120.22
C ARG A 16 -18.03 -2.63 -119.82
N ALA A 17 -17.43 -2.81 -118.65
CA ALA A 17 -16.26 -2.07 -118.19
C ALA A 17 -15.21 -3.02 -117.60
N THR A 18 -13.98 -2.55 -117.46
CA THR A 18 -12.91 -3.25 -116.74
C THR A 18 -12.56 -2.46 -115.49
N LEU A 19 -12.72 -3.09 -114.31
CA LEU A 19 -12.21 -2.55 -113.06
C LEU A 19 -10.77 -3.00 -112.89
N TRP A 20 -9.87 -2.05 -112.70
CA TRP A 20 -8.47 -2.28 -112.40
C TRP A 20 -8.23 -2.05 -110.93
N THR A 21 -7.55 -3.01 -110.30
CA THR A 21 -7.14 -2.92 -108.90
C THR A 21 -5.63 -3.15 -108.79
N ARG A 22 -5.01 -2.53 -107.79
CA ARG A 22 -3.58 -2.64 -107.54
C ARG A 22 -3.27 -2.41 -106.06
N GLY A 23 -2.42 -3.26 -105.48
CA GLY A 23 -1.77 -3.00 -104.19
C GLY A 23 -0.53 -2.09 -104.33
N PRO A 24 0.01 -1.54 -103.22
CA PRO A 24 1.20 -0.70 -103.25
C PRO A 24 2.39 -1.52 -103.79
N GLY A 25 3.01 -1.08 -104.89
CA GLY A 25 4.13 -1.81 -105.53
C GLY A 25 3.74 -2.96 -106.48
N GLU A 26 2.45 -3.30 -106.62
CA GLU A 26 1.99 -4.37 -107.53
C GLU A 26 1.61 -3.85 -108.94
N PRO A 27 1.59 -4.70 -109.99
CA PRO A 27 1.02 -4.34 -111.28
C PRO A 27 -0.52 -4.28 -111.24
N TRP A 28 -1.11 -3.52 -112.18
CA TRP A 28 -2.56 -3.40 -112.31
C TRP A 28 -3.20 -4.71 -112.76
N ARG A 29 -4.19 -5.20 -111.99
CA ARG A 29 -4.95 -6.41 -112.31
C ARG A 29 -6.30 -6.02 -112.93
N PRO A 30 -6.60 -6.43 -114.17
CA PRO A 30 -7.91 -6.18 -114.78
C PRO A 30 -8.95 -7.17 -114.29
N ALA A 31 -10.17 -6.71 -114.13
CA ALA A 31 -11.31 -7.58 -113.94
C ALA A 31 -12.51 -7.04 -114.73
N ALA A 32 -13.04 -7.85 -115.64
CA ALA A 32 -14.23 -7.49 -116.41
C ALA A 32 -15.45 -7.38 -115.49
N VAL A 33 -16.25 -6.35 -115.69
CA VAL A 33 -17.49 -6.08 -114.97
C VAL A 33 -18.58 -5.86 -116.00
N ALA A 34 -19.63 -6.69 -115.94
CA ALA A 34 -20.84 -6.49 -116.73
C ALA A 34 -21.63 -5.33 -116.13
N LEU A 35 -22.07 -4.40 -116.98
CA LEU A 35 -22.86 -3.23 -116.58
C LEU A 35 -24.35 -3.51 -116.87
N ASP A 36 -25.24 -2.92 -116.08
CA ASP A 36 -26.68 -3.00 -116.32
C ASP A 36 -27.15 -2.15 -117.53
N SER A 37 -28.45 -2.16 -117.82
CA SER A 37 -29.04 -1.43 -118.95
C SER A 37 -28.85 0.09 -118.90
N THR A 38 -28.43 0.63 -117.76
CA THR A 38 -28.13 2.05 -117.55
C THR A 38 -26.63 2.34 -117.46
N GLY A 39 -25.78 1.31 -117.50
CA GLY A 39 -24.32 1.45 -117.47
C GLY A 39 -23.72 1.38 -116.07
N HIS A 40 -24.44 0.89 -115.06
CA HIS A 40 -23.96 0.79 -113.69
C HIS A 40 -23.52 -0.63 -113.30
N ALA A 41 -22.55 -0.73 -112.38
CA ALA A 41 -22.23 -1.97 -111.69
C ALA A 41 -21.61 -1.70 -110.32
N THR A 42 -21.82 -2.62 -109.38
CA THR A 42 -21.27 -2.52 -108.03
C THR A 42 -20.44 -3.76 -107.73
N ARG A 43 -19.23 -3.58 -107.19
CA ARG A 43 -18.33 -4.67 -106.82
C ARG A 43 -17.73 -4.45 -105.45
N ARG A 44 -17.89 -5.44 -104.57
CA ARG A 44 -17.25 -5.47 -103.26
C ARG A 44 -15.82 -6.03 -103.39
N ILE A 45 -14.84 -5.34 -102.79
CA ILE A 45 -13.43 -5.72 -102.77
C ILE A 45 -12.99 -5.80 -101.30
N GLY A 46 -12.51 -6.96 -100.88
CA GLY A 46 -11.94 -7.15 -99.55
C GLY A 46 -11.87 -8.62 -99.17
N PRO A 47 -11.40 -8.93 -97.95
CA PRO A 47 -10.89 -7.99 -96.94
C PRO A 47 -9.57 -7.29 -97.35
N LEU A 48 -9.38 -6.04 -96.91
CA LEU A 48 -8.19 -5.23 -97.22
C LEU A 48 -7.14 -5.35 -96.10
N GLU A 49 -5.98 -5.89 -96.44
CA GLU A 49 -4.82 -6.02 -95.53
C GLU A 49 -3.86 -4.83 -95.61
N SER A 50 -3.85 -4.13 -96.76
CA SER A 50 -3.04 -2.96 -97.06
C SER A 50 -3.84 -1.97 -97.90
N ASP A 51 -3.28 -0.79 -98.12
CA ASP A 51 -3.86 0.22 -99.01
C ASP A 51 -4.18 -0.36 -100.40
N LEU A 52 -5.25 0.12 -101.04
CA LEU A 52 -5.71 -0.36 -102.34
C LEU A 52 -5.92 0.80 -103.31
N TYR A 53 -5.38 0.69 -104.52
CA TYR A 53 -5.62 1.63 -105.62
C TYR A 53 -6.60 1.03 -106.62
N ILE A 54 -7.62 1.79 -107.02
CA ILE A 54 -8.69 1.34 -107.92
C ILE A 54 -8.94 2.36 -109.05
N ARG A 55 -9.22 1.87 -110.26
CA ARG A 55 -9.69 2.69 -111.40
C ARG A 55 -10.53 1.84 -112.37
N ALA A 56 -11.42 2.44 -113.14
CA ALA A 56 -12.23 1.76 -114.15
C ALA A 56 -11.88 2.21 -115.57
N SER A 57 -12.12 1.36 -116.57
CA SER A 57 -11.98 1.72 -117.99
C SER A 57 -13.03 1.05 -118.87
N SER A 58 -13.53 1.75 -119.89
CA SER A 58 -14.39 1.18 -120.93
C SER A 58 -14.00 1.78 -122.29
N GLY A 59 -13.66 0.92 -123.26
CA GLY A 59 -13.07 1.34 -124.54
C GLY A 59 -11.82 2.21 -124.34
N SER A 60 -11.82 3.41 -124.92
CA SER A 60 -10.72 4.39 -124.80
C SER A 60 -10.82 5.29 -123.56
N ARG A 61 -11.88 5.20 -122.74
CA ARG A 61 -12.09 6.07 -121.57
C ARG A 61 -11.65 5.39 -120.27
N ARG A 62 -11.08 6.18 -119.34
CA ARG A 62 -10.61 5.73 -118.02
C ARG A 62 -11.10 6.68 -116.92
N SER A 63 -11.42 6.13 -115.74
CA SER A 63 -11.74 6.92 -114.55
C SER A 63 -10.48 7.43 -113.86
N VAL A 64 -10.67 8.38 -112.94
CA VAL A 64 -9.64 8.74 -111.96
C VAL A 64 -9.29 7.56 -111.05
N GLU A 65 -8.04 7.52 -110.63
CA GLU A 65 -7.55 6.58 -109.65
C GLU A 65 -7.98 7.02 -108.24
N ARG A 66 -8.44 6.06 -107.42
CA ARG A 66 -8.79 6.27 -106.02
C ARG A 66 -7.91 5.38 -105.14
N ARG A 67 -7.37 5.95 -104.06
CA ARG A 67 -6.64 5.22 -103.00
C ARG A 67 -7.57 4.99 -101.81
N VAL A 68 -7.60 3.76 -101.31
CA VAL A 68 -8.19 3.36 -100.04
C VAL A 68 -7.04 3.11 -99.06
N SER A 69 -7.02 3.79 -97.91
CA SER A 69 -5.97 3.61 -96.89
C SER A 69 -6.44 2.72 -95.74
N VAL A 70 -5.57 1.87 -95.21
CA VAL A 70 -5.88 0.96 -94.10
C VAL A 70 -5.19 1.42 -92.79
N ALA A 71 -5.96 1.79 -91.77
CA ALA A 71 -5.43 2.18 -90.45
C ALA A 71 -5.02 0.98 -89.58
N LEU A 72 -3.96 1.17 -88.76
CA LEU A 72 -3.50 0.23 -87.73
C LEU A 72 -4.23 0.50 -86.39
N PRO A 73 -4.49 -0.54 -85.58
CA PRO A 73 -5.17 -0.40 -84.30
C PRO A 73 -4.30 0.34 -83.27
N ALA A 74 -4.94 1.14 -82.42
CA ALA A 74 -4.28 1.80 -81.29
C ALA A 74 -4.14 0.81 -80.12
N PHE A 75 -3.09 0.92 -79.31
CA PHE A 75 -2.90 0.08 -78.12
C PHE A 75 -2.19 0.84 -77.00
N VAL A 76 -2.24 0.31 -75.77
CA VAL A 76 -1.49 0.84 -74.62
C VAL A 76 -0.05 0.33 -74.71
N ALA A 77 0.90 1.23 -74.92
CA ALA A 77 2.32 0.91 -75.11
C ALA A 77 3.06 0.65 -73.79
N GLY A 78 2.58 1.22 -72.67
CA GLY A 78 3.14 0.96 -71.34
C GLY A 78 2.26 1.55 -70.23
N LEU A 79 2.22 0.85 -69.09
CA LEU A 79 1.53 1.27 -67.87
C LEU A 79 2.39 0.91 -66.66
N GLU A 80 2.78 1.92 -65.89
CA GLU A 80 3.53 1.79 -64.65
C GLU A 80 2.70 2.41 -63.52
N LEU A 81 2.55 1.63 -62.45
CA LEU A 81 1.86 2.04 -61.23
C LEU A 81 2.84 1.96 -60.07
N THR A 82 2.90 3.02 -59.26
CA THR A 82 3.76 3.07 -58.07
C THR A 82 2.94 3.51 -56.87
N ALA A 83 2.87 2.69 -55.83
CA ALA A 83 2.33 3.04 -54.53
C ALA A 83 3.37 3.86 -53.75
N ARG A 84 3.02 5.11 -53.44
CA ARG A 84 3.78 5.95 -52.52
C ARG A 84 3.07 5.97 -51.17
N TYR A 85 3.65 5.29 -50.19
CA TYR A 85 3.11 5.21 -48.85
C TYR A 85 3.23 6.55 -48.10
N PRO A 86 2.34 6.83 -47.13
CA PRO A 86 2.51 7.96 -46.22
C PRO A 86 3.87 7.96 -45.54
N THR A 87 4.46 9.16 -45.37
CA THR A 87 5.82 9.32 -44.80
C THR A 87 5.96 8.77 -43.38
N TYR A 88 4.87 8.75 -42.59
CA TYR A 88 4.89 8.25 -41.21
C TYR A 88 5.06 6.73 -41.12
N LEU A 89 4.71 5.99 -42.17
CA LEU A 89 4.89 4.53 -42.26
C LEU A 89 6.34 4.11 -42.58
N ALA A 90 7.22 5.07 -42.88
CA ALA A 90 8.63 4.85 -43.23
C ALA A 90 8.88 3.76 -44.29
N SER A 91 7.90 3.49 -45.14
CA SER A 91 7.93 2.42 -46.14
C SER A 91 8.38 2.97 -47.51
N PRO A 92 9.22 2.24 -48.27
CA PRO A 92 9.67 2.67 -49.60
C PRO A 92 8.54 2.58 -50.65
N ASP A 93 8.64 3.39 -51.71
CA ASP A 93 7.71 3.33 -52.85
C ASP A 93 7.71 1.91 -53.47
N GLU A 94 6.52 1.33 -53.70
CA GLU A 94 6.35 -0.04 -54.21
C GLU A 94 5.70 -0.05 -55.61
N PRO A 95 6.26 -0.77 -56.60
CA PRO A 95 5.61 -0.93 -57.91
C PRO A 95 4.37 -1.83 -57.81
N LEU A 96 3.25 -1.38 -58.37
CA LEU A 96 2.00 -2.14 -58.43
C LEU A 96 1.81 -2.78 -59.80
N VAL A 97 1.30 -4.01 -59.81
CA VAL A 97 0.92 -4.72 -61.04
C VAL A 97 -0.60 -4.65 -61.21
N PRO A 98 -1.12 -4.10 -62.32
CA PRO A 98 -2.56 -4.15 -62.62
C PRO A 98 -2.99 -5.61 -62.89
N GLY A 99 -4.16 -5.99 -62.38
CA GLY A 99 -4.64 -7.37 -62.47
C GLY A 99 -5.92 -7.65 -61.69
N PRO A 100 -6.43 -8.89 -61.77
CA PRO A 100 -7.66 -9.32 -61.10
C PRO A 100 -7.49 -9.56 -59.61
N ASP A 101 -6.24 -9.63 -59.12
CA ASP A 101 -5.93 -9.86 -57.72
C ASP A 101 -6.04 -8.55 -56.92
N PRO A 102 -6.70 -8.57 -55.75
CA PRO A 102 -6.81 -7.39 -54.91
C PRO A 102 -5.46 -7.02 -54.28
N VAL A 103 -5.07 -5.76 -54.43
CA VAL A 103 -3.90 -5.18 -53.78
C VAL A 103 -4.35 -4.52 -52.48
N ALA A 104 -3.83 -5.00 -51.35
CA ALA A 104 -4.04 -4.39 -50.04
C ALA A 104 -3.09 -3.20 -49.86
N ILE A 105 -3.64 -2.02 -49.59
CA ILE A 105 -2.87 -0.78 -49.48
C ILE A 105 -3.34 0.00 -48.23
N PRO A 106 -2.44 0.54 -47.39
CA PRO A 106 -2.81 1.40 -46.26
C PRO A 106 -3.54 2.67 -46.70
N GLU A 107 -4.46 3.15 -45.86
CA GLU A 107 -5.13 4.43 -46.06
C GLU A 107 -4.10 5.57 -46.22
N GLY A 108 -4.42 6.52 -47.13
CA GLY A 108 -3.55 7.67 -47.40
C GLY A 108 -2.42 7.40 -48.40
N THR A 109 -2.26 6.17 -48.88
CA THR A 109 -1.31 5.85 -49.96
C THR A 109 -1.71 6.54 -51.26
N MET A 110 -0.71 7.08 -51.96
CA MET A 110 -0.89 7.73 -53.25
C MET A 110 -0.41 6.82 -54.38
N ILE A 111 -1.32 6.38 -55.23
CA ILE A 111 -0.98 5.58 -56.40
C ILE A 111 -0.63 6.54 -57.54
N LEU A 112 0.64 6.53 -57.93
CA LEU A 112 1.15 7.28 -59.07
C LEU A 112 0.97 6.41 -60.32
N THR A 113 0.27 6.96 -61.31
CA THR A 113 0.07 6.31 -62.60
C THR A 113 0.90 7.05 -63.65
N SER A 114 1.68 6.30 -64.43
CA SER A 114 2.39 6.79 -65.62
C SER A 114 2.19 5.80 -66.76
N GLY A 115 1.89 6.27 -67.95
CA GLY A 115 1.73 5.38 -69.09
C GLY A 115 1.77 6.08 -70.43
N ALA A 116 1.77 5.28 -71.50
CA ALA A 116 1.80 5.75 -72.88
C ALA A 116 0.91 4.87 -73.78
N ALA A 117 0.30 5.48 -74.79
CA ALA A 117 -0.44 4.82 -75.86
C ALA A 117 0.31 4.94 -77.20
N SER A 118 -0.07 4.14 -78.19
CA SER A 118 0.52 4.21 -79.54
C SER A 118 0.05 5.42 -80.36
N VAL A 119 -0.97 6.15 -79.89
CA VAL A 119 -1.57 7.33 -80.53
C VAL A 119 -1.84 8.45 -79.51
N PRO A 120 -2.01 9.72 -79.94
CA PRO A 120 -2.41 10.80 -79.05
C PRO A 120 -3.75 10.54 -78.36
N LEU A 121 -3.85 10.90 -77.07
CA LEU A 121 -5.02 10.72 -76.24
C LEU A 121 -5.78 12.04 -76.05
N ALA A 122 -7.11 11.98 -76.01
CA ALA A 122 -7.98 13.09 -75.62
C ALA A 122 -8.26 13.11 -74.11
N ALA A 123 -8.37 11.94 -73.48
CA ALA A 123 -8.62 11.82 -72.05
C ALA A 123 -8.10 10.48 -71.50
N ALA A 124 -7.73 10.48 -70.22
CA ALA A 124 -7.37 9.28 -69.48
C ALA A 124 -7.97 9.37 -68.08
N THR A 125 -8.72 8.36 -67.64
CA THR A 125 -9.40 8.37 -66.33
C THR A 125 -9.46 6.99 -65.71
N TRP A 126 -9.09 6.89 -64.44
CA TRP A 126 -9.47 5.76 -63.61
C TRP A 126 -10.93 5.88 -63.22
N ARG A 127 -11.74 4.85 -63.48
CA ARG A 127 -13.16 4.84 -63.15
C ARG A 127 -13.51 3.64 -62.28
N ARG A 128 -14.23 3.88 -61.18
CA ARG A 128 -14.65 2.80 -60.29
C ARG A 128 -15.83 2.04 -60.87
N THR A 129 -15.76 0.71 -60.89
CA THR A 129 -16.87 -0.14 -61.33
C THR A 129 -18.08 0.04 -60.40
N GLY A 130 -19.26 0.34 -60.96
CA GLY A 130 -20.49 0.48 -60.18
C GLY A 130 -20.66 1.81 -59.42
N GLY A 131 -19.86 2.84 -59.72
CA GLY A 131 -19.98 4.17 -59.11
C GLY A 131 -19.68 5.34 -60.05
N ALA A 132 -20.02 6.56 -59.63
CA ALA A 132 -19.72 7.80 -60.36
C ALA A 132 -18.32 8.37 -60.08
N ALA A 133 -17.56 7.73 -59.18
CA ALA A 133 -16.22 8.17 -58.81
C ALA A 133 -15.22 7.87 -59.93
N GLY A 134 -14.48 8.89 -60.35
CA GLY A 134 -13.40 8.78 -61.32
C GLY A 134 -12.25 9.72 -60.99
N ALA A 135 -11.02 9.25 -61.17
CA ALA A 135 -9.80 10.05 -61.03
C ALA A 135 -9.24 10.37 -62.42
N ARG A 136 -9.28 11.64 -62.80
CA ARG A 136 -8.76 12.11 -64.09
C ARG A 136 -7.24 12.13 -64.08
N LEU A 137 -6.64 11.65 -65.16
CA LEU A 137 -5.21 11.68 -65.42
C LEU A 137 -4.92 12.82 -66.40
N SER A 138 -3.76 13.46 -66.24
CA SER A 138 -3.23 14.45 -67.16
C SER A 138 -2.71 13.75 -68.42
N VAL A 139 -2.98 14.32 -69.58
CA VAL A 139 -2.59 13.77 -70.89
C VAL A 139 -1.68 14.77 -71.60
N ASP A 140 -0.56 14.28 -72.13
CA ASP A 140 0.38 15.05 -72.95
C ASP A 140 0.75 14.24 -74.19
N GLY A 141 0.12 14.56 -75.33
CA GLY A 141 0.22 13.80 -76.56
C GLY A 141 -0.22 12.34 -76.37
N ALA A 142 0.73 11.42 -76.48
CA ALA A 142 0.49 9.98 -76.31
C ALA A 142 0.77 9.49 -74.88
N ARG A 143 1.23 10.35 -73.96
CA ARG A 143 1.54 10.01 -72.57
C ARG A 143 0.44 10.45 -71.63
N PHE A 144 0.27 9.74 -70.53
CA PHE A 144 -0.63 10.12 -69.46
C PHE A 144 0.00 9.89 -68.09
N SER A 145 -0.34 10.76 -67.13
CA SER A 145 0.12 10.63 -65.75
C SER A 145 -0.91 11.21 -64.78
N GLY A 146 -0.94 10.68 -63.56
CA GLY A 146 -1.81 11.23 -62.53
C GLY A 146 -1.70 10.49 -61.22
N ARG A 147 -2.61 10.83 -60.29
CA ARG A 147 -2.58 10.33 -58.93
C ARG A 147 -3.96 9.86 -58.52
N LEU A 148 -4.02 8.70 -57.87
CA LEU A 148 -5.23 8.18 -57.24
C LEU A 148 -4.96 8.05 -55.73
N ALA A 149 -5.74 8.75 -54.92
CA ALA A 149 -5.62 8.68 -53.47
C ALA A 149 -6.40 7.48 -52.92
N ALA A 150 -5.75 6.65 -52.10
CA ALA A 150 -6.35 5.50 -51.43
C ALA A 150 -7.08 5.94 -50.15
N ALA A 151 -8.21 6.65 -50.30
CA ALA A 151 -9.15 6.87 -49.21
C ALA A 151 -9.99 5.60 -48.96
N PRO A 152 -10.64 5.41 -47.80
CA PRO A 152 -11.48 4.23 -47.54
C PRO A 152 -12.59 4.02 -48.60
N SER A 153 -13.08 5.12 -49.17
CA SER A 153 -14.06 5.14 -50.26
C SER A 153 -13.48 4.72 -51.63
N ALA A 154 -12.17 4.58 -51.76
CA ALA A 154 -11.49 4.13 -52.98
C ALA A 154 -11.38 2.61 -53.08
N SER A 155 -11.76 1.85 -52.05
CA SER A 155 -11.83 0.38 -52.12
C SER A 155 -12.79 -0.09 -53.22
N GLY A 156 -12.36 -1.09 -54.00
CA GLY A 156 -13.11 -1.65 -55.13
C GLY A 156 -12.28 -1.76 -56.41
N SER A 157 -12.92 -2.20 -57.50
CA SER A 157 -12.28 -2.31 -58.81
C SER A 157 -12.29 -0.99 -59.57
N TRP A 158 -11.14 -0.64 -60.13
CA TRP A 158 -10.93 0.52 -60.98
C TRP A 158 -10.52 0.08 -62.38
N LEU A 159 -11.11 0.69 -63.41
CA LEU A 159 -10.79 0.47 -64.80
C LEU A 159 -10.13 1.72 -65.39
N LEU A 160 -9.07 1.54 -66.17
CA LEU A 160 -8.40 2.63 -66.86
C LEU A 160 -9.10 2.90 -68.20
N GLU A 161 -9.97 3.90 -68.24
CA GLU A 161 -10.62 4.36 -69.48
C GLU A 161 -9.73 5.38 -70.19
N LEU A 162 -9.35 5.08 -71.44
CA LEU A 162 -8.56 5.95 -72.30
C LEU A 162 -9.36 6.29 -73.57
N ALA A 163 -9.42 7.57 -73.92
CA ALA A 163 -10.05 8.05 -75.15
C ALA A 163 -8.96 8.59 -76.09
N THR A 164 -8.88 8.08 -77.32
CA THR A 164 -7.93 8.55 -78.34
C THR A 164 -8.41 9.86 -78.97
N ALA A 165 -7.48 10.72 -79.39
CA ALA A 165 -7.81 12.02 -80.01
C ALA A 165 -8.56 11.86 -81.34
N ASP A 166 -8.23 10.81 -82.10
CA ASP A 166 -8.80 10.53 -83.42
C ASP A 166 -10.01 9.56 -83.37
N GLY A 167 -10.48 9.19 -82.17
CA GLY A 167 -11.63 8.30 -81.96
C GLY A 167 -11.39 6.82 -82.33
N THR A 168 -10.14 6.44 -82.59
CA THR A 168 -9.76 5.05 -82.85
C THR A 168 -9.87 4.21 -81.57
N PRO A 169 -10.57 3.05 -81.59
CA PRO A 169 -10.65 2.19 -80.41
C PRO A 169 -9.29 1.59 -80.08
N LEU A 170 -9.02 1.42 -78.79
CA LEU A 170 -7.83 0.72 -78.29
C LEU A 170 -8.06 -0.80 -78.34
N GLU A 171 -7.09 -1.53 -78.83
CA GLU A 171 -7.05 -2.99 -78.86
C GLU A 171 -6.35 -3.54 -77.60
N GLY A 172 -6.89 -4.62 -77.04
CA GLY A 172 -6.41 -5.27 -75.81
C GLY A 172 -7.38 -5.16 -74.64
N ASP A 173 -7.06 -5.86 -73.54
CA ASP A 173 -7.85 -5.82 -72.31
C ASP A 173 -7.66 -4.47 -71.59
N VAL A 174 -8.76 -3.94 -71.03
CA VAL A 174 -8.72 -2.71 -70.22
C VAL A 174 -8.00 -3.01 -68.91
N PRO A 175 -6.94 -2.26 -68.55
CA PRO A 175 -6.26 -2.47 -67.28
C PRO A 175 -7.20 -2.30 -66.08
N GLU A 176 -7.31 -3.35 -65.27
CA GLU A 176 -8.08 -3.37 -64.01
C GLU A 176 -7.12 -3.25 -62.82
N LEU A 177 -7.52 -2.47 -61.82
CA LEU A 177 -6.83 -2.34 -60.53
C LEU A 177 -7.84 -2.55 -59.41
N ARG A 178 -7.69 -3.65 -58.65
CA ARG A 178 -8.53 -3.93 -57.49
C ARG A 178 -7.85 -3.47 -56.22
N LEU A 179 -8.44 -2.48 -55.55
CA LEU A 179 -7.88 -1.89 -54.33
C LEU A 179 -8.67 -2.35 -53.11
N HIS A 180 -7.94 -2.80 -52.08
CA HIS A 180 -8.45 -3.02 -50.73
C HIS A 180 -7.73 -2.07 -49.76
N VAL A 181 -8.38 -0.98 -49.38
CA VAL A 181 -7.79 0.02 -48.49
C VAL A 181 -7.95 -0.42 -47.04
N VAL A 182 -6.83 -0.54 -46.32
CA VAL A 182 -6.79 -0.90 -44.89
C VAL A 182 -6.69 0.38 -44.05
N PRO A 183 -7.69 0.71 -43.22
CA PRO A 183 -7.62 1.85 -42.31
C PRO A 183 -6.57 1.65 -41.21
N ASP A 184 -6.01 2.75 -40.74
CA ASP A 184 -5.08 2.81 -39.61
C ASP A 184 -5.81 2.61 -38.27
N SER A 185 -5.20 1.90 -37.32
CA SER A 185 -5.84 1.56 -36.03
C SER A 185 -5.49 2.57 -34.95
N ALA A 186 -6.42 2.85 -34.03
CA ALA A 186 -6.08 3.65 -32.86
C ALA A 186 -5.26 2.83 -31.84
N PRO A 187 -4.36 3.46 -31.08
CA PRO A 187 -3.58 2.78 -30.05
C PRO A 187 -4.47 2.09 -29.00
N VAL A 188 -4.05 0.92 -28.53
CA VAL A 188 -4.71 0.19 -27.44
C VAL A 188 -3.88 0.33 -26.17
N VAL A 189 -4.49 0.87 -25.10
CA VAL A 189 -3.82 1.11 -23.82
C VAL A 189 -4.53 0.38 -22.69
N THR A 190 -3.75 -0.37 -21.90
CA THR A 190 -4.23 -1.04 -20.69
C THR A 190 -3.33 -0.70 -19.51
N VAL A 191 -3.91 -0.69 -18.30
CA VAL A 191 -3.20 -0.40 -17.05
C VAL A 191 -3.26 -1.61 -16.14
N PRO A 192 -2.40 -2.65 -16.31
CA PRO A 192 -2.45 -3.87 -15.50
C PRO A 192 -2.27 -3.65 -13.99
N VAL A 193 -1.53 -2.61 -13.58
CA VAL A 193 -1.34 -2.25 -12.18
C VAL A 193 -1.73 -0.78 -12.00
N PRO A 194 -2.72 -0.47 -11.14
CA PRO A 194 -3.44 -1.39 -10.24
C PRO A 194 -4.52 -2.26 -10.91
N GLY A 195 -4.80 -2.09 -12.21
CA GLY A 195 -5.77 -2.93 -12.94
C GLY A 195 -7.23 -2.51 -12.78
N ARG A 196 -7.60 -2.01 -11.59
CA ARG A 196 -8.96 -1.62 -11.22
C ARG A 196 -8.94 -0.60 -10.09
N ASP A 197 -10.13 -0.11 -9.75
CA ASP A 197 -10.36 0.76 -8.60
C ASP A 197 -9.78 0.16 -7.31
N THR A 198 -9.05 0.98 -6.56
CA THR A 198 -8.37 0.55 -5.32
C THR A 198 -8.21 1.73 -4.35
N THR A 199 -7.71 1.47 -3.15
CA THR A 199 -7.32 2.50 -2.19
C THR A 199 -5.94 3.06 -2.53
N LEU A 200 -5.81 4.38 -2.44
CA LEU A 200 -4.54 5.08 -2.59
C LEU A 200 -3.72 4.90 -1.30
N PRO A 201 -2.45 4.45 -1.38
CA PRO A 201 -1.58 4.37 -0.20
C PRO A 201 -1.37 5.75 0.44
N LEU A 202 -1.15 5.77 1.77
CA LEU A 202 -0.90 7.01 2.52
C LEU A 202 0.42 7.70 2.15
N THR A 203 1.33 6.99 1.46
CA THR A 203 2.53 7.58 0.84
C THR A 203 2.20 8.51 -0.33
N LEU A 204 0.93 8.52 -0.79
CA LEU A 204 0.45 9.23 -1.97
C LEU A 204 1.25 8.88 -3.23
N ARG A 205 1.83 7.69 -3.28
CA ARG A 205 2.51 7.12 -4.44
C ARG A 205 1.82 5.84 -4.84
N GLN A 206 1.32 5.79 -6.07
CA GLN A 206 0.71 4.60 -6.63
C GLN A 206 1.58 4.06 -7.76
N PRO A 207 2.14 2.84 -7.64
CA PRO A 207 2.82 2.21 -8.76
C PRO A 207 1.85 1.96 -9.91
N LEU A 208 2.29 2.28 -11.12
CA LEU A 208 1.58 2.10 -12.37
C LEU A 208 2.40 1.21 -13.30
N VAL A 209 1.71 0.25 -13.92
CA VAL A 209 2.22 -0.49 -15.07
C VAL A 209 1.25 -0.26 -16.21
N ILE A 210 1.78 0.22 -17.33
CA ILE A 210 1.01 0.59 -18.51
C ILE A 210 1.52 -0.24 -19.69
N ASP A 211 0.60 -0.88 -20.42
CA ASP A 211 0.86 -1.63 -21.64
C ASP A 211 0.09 -0.94 -22.78
N ALA A 212 0.83 -0.24 -23.64
CA ALA A 212 0.32 0.47 -24.81
C ALA A 212 0.82 -0.21 -26.09
N ARG A 213 -0.05 -0.36 -27.08
CA ARG A 213 0.23 -1.05 -28.35
C ARG A 213 -0.36 -0.28 -29.51
N ASP A 214 0.37 -0.29 -30.61
CA ASP A 214 0.00 0.35 -31.85
C ASP A 214 0.62 -0.41 -33.03
N ASP A 215 -0.03 -0.42 -34.18
CA ASP A 215 0.44 -1.09 -35.41
C ASP A 215 1.52 -0.30 -36.17
N HIS A 216 1.58 1.02 -35.99
CA HIS A 216 2.53 1.89 -36.69
C HIS A 216 3.47 2.69 -35.79
N GLY A 217 3.22 2.71 -34.48
CA GLY A 217 4.14 3.15 -33.44
C GLY A 217 3.59 4.28 -32.56
N LEU A 218 4.06 4.30 -31.31
CA LEU A 218 3.60 5.27 -30.30
C LEU A 218 4.50 6.51 -30.27
N THR A 219 3.90 7.70 -30.34
CA THR A 219 4.67 8.96 -30.23
C THR A 219 4.60 9.61 -28.86
N ARG A 220 3.48 9.44 -28.15
CA ARG A 220 3.24 10.08 -26.86
C ARG A 220 2.41 9.18 -25.98
N LEU A 221 2.70 9.21 -24.68
CA LEU A 221 1.92 8.56 -23.64
C LEU A 221 1.76 9.52 -22.47
N GLU A 222 0.54 9.69 -21.98
CA GLU A 222 0.26 10.58 -20.85
C GLU A 222 -0.66 9.93 -19.84
N VAL A 223 -0.33 10.12 -18.57
CA VAL A 223 -1.22 9.82 -17.46
C VAL A 223 -2.04 11.08 -17.17
N VAL A 224 -3.33 11.00 -17.40
CA VAL A 224 -4.29 12.06 -17.09
C VAL A 224 -4.96 11.70 -15.77
N SER A 225 -4.87 12.59 -14.79
CA SER A 225 -5.39 12.33 -13.45
C SER A 225 -6.09 13.55 -12.88
N TRP A 226 -7.18 13.36 -12.15
CA TRP A 226 -7.94 14.46 -11.55
C TRP A 226 -8.54 14.06 -10.20
N ARG A 227 -8.62 15.05 -9.31
CA ARG A 227 -9.23 14.90 -7.99
C ARG A 227 -10.74 15.00 -8.10
N VAL A 228 -11.45 14.12 -7.42
CA VAL A 228 -12.88 14.22 -7.15
C VAL A 228 -13.04 14.32 -5.63
N SER A 229 -13.56 15.44 -5.14
CA SER A 229 -13.76 15.62 -3.70
C SER A 229 -14.87 14.72 -3.16
N GLN A 230 -14.94 14.54 -1.84
CA GLN A 230 -16.08 13.88 -1.18
C GLN A 230 -17.45 14.51 -1.53
N THR A 231 -17.46 15.80 -1.85
CA THR A 231 -18.67 16.55 -2.22
C THR A 231 -18.99 16.45 -3.72
N GLY A 232 -18.21 15.70 -4.49
CA GLY A 232 -18.38 15.52 -5.93
C GLY A 232 -17.76 16.64 -6.78
N LYS A 233 -17.05 17.60 -6.18
CA LYS A 233 -16.36 18.67 -6.92
C LYS A 233 -15.17 18.08 -7.66
N VAL A 234 -15.14 18.28 -8.98
CA VAL A 234 -14.07 17.81 -9.85
C VAL A 234 -12.99 18.89 -9.95
N GLY A 235 -11.75 18.52 -9.61
CA GLY A 235 -10.57 19.36 -9.77
C GLY A 235 -10.03 19.38 -11.19
N ALA A 236 -9.09 20.29 -11.47
CA ALA A 236 -8.42 20.34 -12.77
C ALA A 236 -7.64 19.05 -13.05
N ALA A 237 -7.65 18.61 -14.31
CA ALA A 237 -6.88 17.45 -14.74
C ALA A 237 -5.39 17.81 -14.85
N VAL A 238 -4.56 16.98 -14.23
CA VAL A 238 -3.10 17.02 -14.31
C VAL A 238 -2.65 15.96 -15.32
N ARG A 239 -1.80 16.37 -16.26
CA ARG A 239 -1.21 15.50 -17.28
C ARG A 239 0.27 15.31 -16.99
N GLU A 240 0.70 14.06 -16.90
CA GLU A 240 2.09 13.67 -16.74
C GLU A 240 2.51 12.87 -17.96
N SER A 241 3.42 13.42 -18.77
CA SER A 241 3.95 12.73 -19.94
C SER A 241 4.96 11.67 -19.52
N LEU A 242 4.83 10.49 -20.12
CA LEU A 242 5.73 9.35 -19.95
C LEU A 242 6.59 9.20 -21.20
N ASP A 243 7.86 8.92 -21.00
CA ASP A 243 8.79 8.71 -22.11
C ASP A 243 8.51 7.36 -22.79
N VAL A 244 8.23 7.42 -24.09
CA VAL A 244 8.03 6.27 -24.97
C VAL A 244 9.04 6.27 -26.12
N SER A 245 10.12 7.06 -26.02
CA SER A 245 11.18 7.17 -27.03
C SER A 245 11.77 5.79 -27.34
N GLY A 246 11.66 5.35 -28.59
CA GLY A 246 12.19 4.07 -29.06
C GLY A 246 11.30 2.86 -28.80
N ALA A 247 10.08 3.05 -28.29
CA ALA A 247 9.08 1.99 -28.28
C ALA A 247 8.50 1.84 -29.71
N GLY A 248 8.70 0.69 -30.35
CA GLY A 248 8.03 0.34 -31.60
C GLY A 248 6.54 0.06 -31.37
N ASP A 249 6.06 -1.08 -31.88
CA ASP A 249 4.65 -1.48 -31.87
C ASP A 249 4.05 -1.73 -30.46
N ARG A 250 4.90 -1.78 -29.42
CA ARG A 250 4.48 -1.97 -28.02
C ARG A 250 5.41 -1.29 -27.03
N ALA A 251 4.83 -0.53 -26.11
CA ALA A 251 5.51 0.07 -24.97
C ALA A 251 4.97 -0.52 -23.65
N ILE A 252 5.87 -0.98 -22.78
CA ILE A 252 5.53 -1.28 -21.38
C ILE A 252 6.25 -0.26 -20.50
N VAL A 253 5.49 0.66 -19.91
CA VAL A 253 6.02 1.72 -19.07
C VAL A 253 5.68 1.41 -17.61
N GLN A 254 6.69 1.53 -16.74
CA GLN A 254 6.55 1.42 -15.29
C GLN A 254 6.90 2.77 -14.67
N GLY A 255 6.09 3.21 -13.72
CA GLY A 255 6.31 4.47 -13.01
C GLY A 255 5.47 4.60 -11.76
N ASP A 256 5.70 5.67 -11.00
CA ASP A 256 4.92 6.00 -9.81
C ASP A 256 4.07 7.25 -10.08
N LEU A 257 2.77 7.15 -9.83
CA LEU A 257 1.88 8.30 -9.79
C LEU A 257 2.08 9.05 -8.46
N ASP A 258 2.67 10.24 -8.52
CA ASP A 258 2.92 11.08 -7.33
C ASP A 258 1.74 12.00 -7.00
N ALA A 259 0.80 11.52 -6.19
CA ALA A 259 -0.42 12.23 -5.85
C ALA A 259 -0.23 13.41 -4.88
N ARG A 260 0.99 13.66 -4.36
CA ARG A 260 1.26 14.72 -3.35
C ARG A 260 0.95 16.12 -3.87
N ARG A 261 1.22 16.37 -5.15
CA ARG A 261 1.00 17.69 -5.78
C ARG A 261 -0.44 17.91 -6.24
N ARG A 262 -1.32 16.92 -6.04
CA ARG A 262 -2.70 16.93 -6.54
C ARG A 262 -3.71 17.48 -5.51
N GLY A 263 -3.22 17.92 -4.34
CA GLY A 263 -4.02 18.59 -3.31
C GLY A 263 -5.14 17.71 -2.76
N LEU A 264 -4.93 16.40 -2.66
CA LEU A 264 -5.92 15.47 -2.12
C LEU A 264 -6.15 15.73 -0.63
N LEU A 265 -7.40 15.81 -0.22
CA LEU A 265 -7.80 15.79 1.18
C LEU A 265 -8.20 14.36 1.57
N PRO A 266 -8.03 13.94 2.84
CA PRO A 266 -8.46 12.62 3.30
C PRO A 266 -9.91 12.31 2.90
N GLY A 267 -10.10 11.20 2.20
CA GLY A 267 -11.40 10.77 1.69
C GLY A 267 -11.73 11.20 0.26
N ASP A 268 -10.89 12.00 -0.39
CA ASP A 268 -11.02 12.31 -1.82
C ASP A 268 -10.69 11.10 -2.69
N THR A 269 -11.17 11.11 -3.94
CA THR A 269 -10.87 10.08 -4.93
C THR A 269 -10.01 10.67 -6.05
N LEU A 270 -8.85 10.09 -6.29
CA LEU A 270 -8.03 10.42 -7.45
C LEU A 270 -8.42 9.49 -8.61
N ARG A 271 -9.04 10.04 -9.64
CA ARG A 271 -9.29 9.29 -10.88
C ARG A 271 -8.11 9.46 -11.82
N LEU A 272 -7.78 8.40 -12.54
CA LEU A 272 -6.76 8.41 -13.58
C LEU A 272 -7.21 7.64 -14.81
N ARG A 273 -6.68 8.03 -15.96
CA ARG A 273 -6.69 7.29 -17.21
C ARG A 273 -5.39 7.55 -17.95
N VAL A 274 -5.03 6.66 -18.85
CA VAL A 274 -3.86 6.81 -19.71
C VAL A 274 -4.32 7.07 -21.13
N GLU A 275 -3.71 8.06 -21.78
CA GLU A 275 -3.93 8.40 -23.18
C GLU A 275 -2.64 8.12 -23.95
N ALA A 276 -2.76 7.48 -25.12
CA ALA A 276 -1.64 7.23 -26.03
C ALA A 276 -1.97 7.78 -27.42
N TRP A 277 -0.96 8.29 -28.10
CA TRP A 277 -1.05 8.84 -29.44
C TRP A 277 -0.21 8.02 -30.41
N ASP A 278 -0.75 7.78 -31.58
CA ASP A 278 -0.06 7.16 -32.71
C ASP A 278 0.95 8.13 -33.36
N ASN A 279 1.56 7.70 -34.46
CA ASN A 279 2.49 8.50 -35.26
C ASN A 279 1.84 9.21 -36.47
N VAL A 280 0.51 9.21 -36.56
CA VAL A 280 -0.22 9.88 -37.65
C VAL A 280 -0.13 11.40 -37.47
N PRO A 281 0.27 12.17 -38.50
CA PRO A 281 0.36 13.63 -38.40
C PRO A 281 -0.98 14.32 -38.12
N ALA A 282 -0.93 15.39 -37.32
CA ALA A 282 -2.11 16.21 -37.03
C ALA A 282 -2.73 16.80 -38.33
N PRO A 283 -4.06 16.91 -38.45
CA PRO A 283 -5.08 16.70 -37.40
C PRO A 283 -5.61 15.27 -37.27
N GLY A 284 -5.04 14.29 -37.99
CA GLY A 284 -5.53 12.92 -38.06
C GLY A 284 -5.02 11.96 -36.96
N THR A 285 -4.19 12.44 -36.03
CA THR A 285 -3.62 11.64 -34.94
C THR A 285 -4.69 10.90 -34.14
N HIS A 286 -4.64 9.57 -34.11
CA HIS A 286 -5.56 8.78 -33.30
C HIS A 286 -5.13 8.75 -31.83
N VAL A 287 -6.12 8.64 -30.94
CA VAL A 287 -5.90 8.63 -29.50
C VAL A 287 -6.53 7.39 -28.87
N GLY A 288 -5.67 6.53 -28.33
CA GLY A 288 -6.04 5.40 -27.49
C GLY A 288 -6.27 5.82 -26.04
N ARG A 289 -7.34 5.33 -25.40
CA ARG A 289 -7.63 5.62 -23.98
C ARG A 289 -7.78 4.33 -23.17
N SER A 290 -7.18 4.29 -21.99
CA SER A 290 -7.43 3.22 -21.03
C SER A 290 -8.79 3.36 -20.34
N ALA A 291 -9.23 2.29 -19.65
CA ALA A 291 -10.29 2.41 -18.66
C ALA A 291 -9.91 3.43 -17.57
N GLU A 292 -10.92 4.10 -17.01
CA GLU A 292 -10.73 4.96 -15.85
C GLU A 292 -10.55 4.10 -14.60
N ILE A 293 -9.59 4.50 -13.75
CA ILE A 293 -9.31 3.85 -12.47
C ILE A 293 -9.49 4.89 -11.37
N ALA A 294 -10.27 4.54 -10.34
CA ALA A 294 -10.46 5.36 -9.15
C ALA A 294 -9.56 4.89 -8.00
N LEU A 295 -8.70 5.79 -7.52
CA LEU A 295 -7.84 5.61 -6.35
C LEU A 295 -8.41 6.40 -5.18
N ARG A 296 -9.07 5.72 -4.24
CA ARG A 296 -9.71 6.37 -3.09
C ARG A 296 -8.69 6.58 -1.96
N LEU A 297 -8.48 7.82 -1.55
CA LEU A 297 -7.71 8.12 -0.34
C LEU A 297 -8.61 7.86 0.88
N PRO A 298 -8.22 7.02 1.86
CA PRO A 298 -9.03 6.79 3.05
C PRO A 298 -9.33 8.09 3.81
N SER A 299 -10.52 8.17 4.42
CA SER A 299 -10.85 9.29 5.30
C SER A 299 -10.18 9.15 6.67
N LEU A 300 -10.06 10.24 7.43
CA LEU A 300 -9.54 10.17 8.80
C LEU A 300 -10.38 9.24 9.69
N GLU A 301 -11.69 9.23 9.51
CA GLU A 301 -12.62 8.33 10.21
C GLU A 301 -12.32 6.86 9.89
N GLU A 302 -12.11 6.51 8.61
CA GLU A 302 -11.77 5.15 8.19
C GLU A 302 -10.42 4.70 8.77
N LEU A 303 -9.43 5.58 8.78
CA LEU A 303 -8.13 5.31 9.39
C LEU A 303 -8.25 5.10 10.91
N ARG A 304 -9.04 5.93 11.60
CA ARG A 304 -9.32 5.79 13.03
C ARG A 304 -10.07 4.50 13.35
N ALA A 305 -11.10 4.17 12.57
CA ALA A 305 -11.87 2.95 12.74
C ALA A 305 -11.01 1.70 12.51
N ALA A 306 -10.16 1.70 11.48
CA ALA A 306 -9.21 0.63 11.22
C ALA A 306 -8.16 0.52 12.34
N THR A 307 -7.68 1.64 12.87
CA THR A 307 -6.77 1.65 14.03
C THR A 307 -7.44 1.01 15.24
N ARG A 308 -8.67 1.41 15.59
CA ARG A 308 -9.44 0.80 16.70
C ARG A 308 -9.69 -0.70 16.49
N ALA A 309 -9.95 -1.13 15.26
CA ALA A 309 -10.11 -2.54 14.95
C ALA A 309 -8.79 -3.31 15.18
N ALA A 310 -7.69 -2.83 14.62
CA ALA A 310 -6.37 -3.43 14.78
C ALA A 310 -5.93 -3.47 16.27
N THR A 311 -6.16 -2.39 17.04
CA THR A 311 -5.88 -2.37 18.49
C THR A 311 -6.65 -3.47 19.22
N ARG A 312 -7.92 -3.71 18.88
CA ARG A 312 -8.70 -4.78 19.52
C ARG A 312 -8.22 -6.18 19.12
N ASP A 313 -7.89 -6.38 17.84
CA ASP A 313 -7.37 -7.67 17.37
C ASP A 313 -6.05 -8.01 18.07
N VAL A 314 -5.18 -7.01 18.27
CA VAL A 314 -3.94 -7.15 19.05
C VAL A 314 -4.23 -7.40 20.53
N ALA A 315 -5.23 -6.76 21.14
CA ALA A 315 -5.60 -7.03 22.53
C ALA A 315 -6.06 -8.48 22.71
N ALA A 316 -6.91 -8.98 21.81
CA ALA A 316 -7.38 -10.35 21.81
C ALA A 316 -6.24 -11.36 21.55
N ALA A 317 -5.30 -11.02 20.65
CA ALA A 317 -4.11 -11.82 20.42
C ALA A 317 -3.20 -11.86 21.66
N ALA A 318 -3.02 -10.74 22.37
CA ALA A 318 -2.28 -10.67 23.61
C ALA A 318 -2.90 -11.56 24.70
N ASP A 319 -4.22 -11.52 24.86
CA ASP A 319 -4.95 -12.38 25.81
C ASP A 319 -4.78 -13.87 25.49
N SER A 320 -4.87 -14.24 24.21
CA SER A 320 -4.63 -15.60 23.74
C SER A 320 -3.20 -16.08 24.02
N VAL A 321 -2.21 -15.22 23.80
CA VAL A 321 -0.80 -15.51 24.10
C VAL A 321 -0.56 -15.66 25.60
N ALA A 322 -1.13 -14.78 26.43
CA ALA A 322 -1.01 -14.85 27.88
C ALA A 322 -1.65 -16.15 28.44
N GLN A 323 -2.81 -16.55 27.91
CA GLN A 323 -3.47 -17.80 28.28
C GLN A 323 -2.64 -19.03 27.85
N ALA A 324 -2.08 -19.01 26.65
CA ALA A 324 -1.21 -20.08 26.16
C ALA A 324 0.07 -20.21 27.03
N GLU A 325 0.70 -19.10 27.43
CA GLU A 325 1.83 -19.10 28.36
C GLU A 325 1.42 -19.65 29.74
N HIS A 326 0.21 -19.31 30.22
CA HIS A 326 -0.29 -19.83 31.49
C HIS A 326 -0.43 -21.37 31.49
N GLU A 327 -1.06 -21.91 30.46
CA GLU A 327 -1.26 -23.35 30.28
C GLU A 327 0.07 -24.09 30.06
N LEU A 328 0.99 -23.49 29.30
CA LEU A 328 2.33 -24.04 29.08
C LEU A 328 3.12 -24.07 30.39
N GLY A 329 3.14 -22.96 31.14
CA GLY A 329 3.82 -22.87 32.44
C GLY A 329 3.24 -23.78 33.53
N ALA A 330 1.95 -24.11 33.48
CA ALA A 330 1.36 -25.14 34.33
C ALA A 330 1.89 -26.53 33.96
N ARG A 331 1.88 -26.89 32.67
CA ARG A 331 2.40 -28.17 32.17
C ARG A 331 3.90 -28.34 32.44
N THR A 332 4.71 -27.30 32.28
CA THR A 332 6.15 -27.32 32.60
C THR A 332 6.38 -27.61 34.08
N ARG A 333 5.63 -26.95 34.97
CA ARG A 333 5.71 -27.19 36.43
C ARG A 333 5.27 -28.60 36.81
N ASP A 334 4.17 -29.07 36.24
CA ASP A 334 3.69 -30.43 36.49
C ASP A 334 4.73 -31.46 36.04
N LEU A 335 5.38 -31.25 34.89
CA LEU A 335 6.44 -32.12 34.39
C LEU A 335 7.69 -32.10 35.29
N ALA A 336 8.04 -30.93 35.84
CA ALA A 336 9.12 -30.79 36.82
C ALA A 336 8.78 -31.51 38.14
N GLN A 337 7.54 -31.41 38.62
CA GLN A 337 7.09 -31.97 39.91
C GLN A 337 6.77 -33.48 39.87
N GLN A 338 6.26 -34.01 38.75
CA GLN A 338 5.97 -35.43 38.59
C GLN A 338 7.20 -36.32 38.82
N ARG A 339 8.41 -35.78 38.62
CA ARG A 339 9.66 -36.49 38.92
C ARG A 339 10.06 -36.48 40.40
N SER A 340 9.60 -35.50 41.19
CA SER A 340 9.88 -35.43 42.62
C SER A 340 8.90 -36.28 43.45
N ARG A 341 7.76 -36.64 42.87
CA ARG A 341 6.66 -37.37 43.52
C ARG A 341 6.67 -38.87 43.28
N ASP A 342 7.79 -39.48 42.88
CA ASP A 342 7.96 -40.93 42.87
C ASP A 342 8.58 -41.37 44.21
N PRO A 343 7.78 -41.62 45.28
CA PRO A 343 8.24 -41.80 46.64
C PRO A 343 8.17 -43.30 47.00
N THR A 344 8.15 -44.19 46.00
CA THR A 344 8.32 -45.62 46.24
C THR A 344 9.81 -45.90 46.38
N GLY A 345 10.33 -45.47 47.54
CA GLY A 345 11.49 -46.07 48.18
C GLY A 345 11.23 -47.53 48.53
N THR A 346 11.00 -48.37 47.52
CA THR A 346 11.26 -49.79 47.65
C THR A 346 12.77 -49.92 47.50
N ARG A 347 13.46 -50.01 48.64
CA ARG A 347 14.84 -50.47 48.71
C ARG A 347 14.99 -51.73 47.85
N ARG A 348 15.52 -51.59 46.65
CA ARG A 348 16.16 -52.67 45.91
C ARG A 348 17.50 -52.15 45.43
N GLY A 349 18.52 -52.61 46.13
CA GLY A 349 19.81 -53.00 45.59
C GLY A 349 20.61 -51.91 44.90
N ALA A 350 21.76 -51.61 45.50
CA ALA A 350 22.93 -51.20 44.75
C ALA A 350 23.19 -52.18 43.59
N ASP A 351 22.73 -51.82 42.41
CA ASP A 351 23.28 -52.29 41.13
C ASP A 351 23.10 -51.13 40.15
N GLY A 352 24.21 -50.45 39.89
CA GLY A 352 24.26 -49.32 38.98
C GLY A 352 23.96 -49.77 37.55
N ARG A 353 22.83 -49.32 37.02
CA ARG A 353 22.69 -48.99 35.61
C ARG A 353 21.78 -47.78 35.47
N ASP A 354 22.39 -46.71 34.97
CA ASP A 354 21.75 -45.64 34.21
C ASP A 354 20.73 -46.24 33.24
N GLY A 355 19.46 -46.29 33.64
CA GLY A 355 18.37 -46.64 32.75
C GLY A 355 18.09 -45.46 31.82
N PRO A 356 17.97 -45.64 30.50
CA PRO A 356 17.57 -44.57 29.61
C PRO A 356 16.23 -43.99 30.09
N LEU A 357 16.11 -42.66 30.02
CA LEU A 357 14.87 -41.91 30.27
C LEU A 357 13.65 -42.67 29.72
N PRO A 358 12.50 -42.76 30.45
CA PRO A 358 11.28 -43.22 29.82
C PRO A 358 11.01 -42.31 28.62
N PHE A 359 11.04 -42.88 27.41
CA PHE A 359 10.93 -42.17 26.13
C PHE A 359 9.81 -41.11 26.13
N GLN A 360 8.69 -41.42 26.77
CA GLN A 360 7.54 -40.54 26.95
C GLN A 360 7.84 -39.23 27.70
N ALA A 361 8.75 -39.22 28.68
CA ALA A 361 9.10 -38.02 29.42
C ALA A 361 9.98 -37.06 28.59
N THR A 362 10.89 -37.63 27.78
CA THR A 362 11.71 -36.86 26.84
C THR A 362 10.85 -36.25 25.74
N GLU A 363 9.87 -37.00 25.22
CA GLU A 363 8.92 -36.53 24.21
C GLU A 363 8.05 -35.38 24.75
N ARG A 364 7.55 -35.47 25.99
CA ARG A 364 6.80 -34.38 26.65
C ARG A 364 7.65 -33.12 26.86
N ALA A 365 8.92 -33.27 27.26
CA ALA A 365 9.83 -32.14 27.42
C ALA A 365 10.19 -31.50 26.06
N GLN A 366 10.34 -32.30 25.01
CA GLN A 366 10.50 -31.79 23.63
C GLN A 366 9.24 -31.06 23.14
N ALA A 367 8.05 -31.54 23.49
CA ALA A 367 6.79 -30.86 23.17
C ALA A 367 6.72 -29.48 23.84
N VAL A 368 7.07 -29.37 25.14
CA VAL A 368 7.16 -28.08 25.85
C VAL A 368 8.14 -27.13 25.16
N ALA A 369 9.31 -27.61 24.72
CA ALA A 369 10.28 -26.79 24.01
C ALA A 369 9.74 -26.26 22.66
N ARG A 370 9.08 -27.12 21.85
CA ARG A 370 8.48 -26.72 20.57
C ARG A 370 7.31 -25.75 20.75
N GLU A 371 6.45 -26.00 21.74
CA GLU A 371 5.33 -25.11 22.07
C GLU A 371 5.86 -23.73 22.51
N GLN A 372 6.95 -23.67 23.28
CA GLN A 372 7.59 -22.41 23.65
C GLN A 372 8.17 -21.66 22.45
N GLU A 373 8.82 -22.35 21.50
CA GLU A 373 9.33 -21.73 20.27
C GLU A 373 8.20 -21.13 19.42
N ALA A 374 7.08 -21.83 19.28
CA ALA A 374 5.90 -21.32 18.59
C ALA A 374 5.30 -20.09 19.30
N LEU A 375 5.30 -20.10 20.63
CA LEU A 375 4.80 -18.99 21.44
C LEU A 375 5.69 -17.75 21.32
N GLN A 376 7.02 -17.93 21.24
CA GLN A 376 7.96 -16.84 20.94
C GLN A 376 7.70 -16.21 19.58
N GLN A 377 7.39 -17.00 18.54
CA GLN A 377 7.04 -16.46 17.22
C GLN A 377 5.77 -15.61 17.29
N ARG A 378 4.74 -16.06 18.02
CA ARG A 378 3.50 -15.29 18.22
C ARG A 378 3.73 -13.96 18.95
N VAL A 379 4.59 -13.93 19.97
CA VAL A 379 4.95 -12.67 20.67
C VAL A 379 5.68 -11.71 19.71
N GLN A 380 6.55 -12.22 18.84
CA GLN A 380 7.21 -11.39 17.81
C GLN A 380 6.22 -10.82 16.78
N GLU A 381 5.25 -11.62 16.35
CA GLU A 381 4.16 -11.16 15.47
C GLU A 381 3.32 -10.09 16.16
N LEU A 382 3.00 -10.28 17.45
CA LEU A 382 2.27 -9.29 18.25
C LEU A 382 3.05 -7.97 18.35
N SER A 383 4.36 -8.02 18.58
CA SER A 383 5.22 -6.83 18.63
C SER A 383 5.22 -6.07 17.30
N ARG A 384 5.32 -6.78 16.16
CA ARG A 384 5.23 -6.18 14.82
C ARG A 384 3.85 -5.57 14.54
N ALA A 385 2.78 -6.23 14.98
CA ALA A 385 1.42 -5.71 14.82
C ALA A 385 1.22 -4.41 15.62
N VAL A 386 1.76 -4.31 16.85
CA VAL A 386 1.74 -3.06 17.63
C VAL A 386 2.52 -1.93 16.94
N GLU A 387 3.66 -2.25 16.33
CA GLU A 387 4.45 -1.29 15.53
C GLU A 387 3.67 -0.76 14.33
N GLU A 388 2.92 -1.62 13.66
CA GLU A 388 2.06 -1.26 12.53
C GLU A 388 0.90 -0.37 12.96
N ILE A 389 0.24 -0.69 14.08
CA ILE A 389 -0.81 0.15 14.67
C ILE A 389 -0.26 1.52 15.02
N THR A 390 0.94 1.60 15.58
CA THR A 390 1.58 2.89 15.94
C THR A 390 1.78 3.75 14.70
N ARG A 391 2.29 3.17 13.61
CA ARG A 391 2.46 3.86 12.32
C ARG A 391 1.12 4.25 11.68
N ALA A 392 0.11 3.39 11.76
CA ALA A 392 -1.22 3.65 11.23
C ALA A 392 -1.94 4.77 12.01
N ALA A 393 -1.84 4.76 13.36
CA ALA A 393 -2.40 5.79 14.23
C ALA A 393 -1.76 7.16 13.96
N GLN A 394 -0.45 7.21 13.74
CA GLN A 394 0.28 8.41 13.30
C GLN A 394 -0.29 8.96 11.99
N ALA A 395 -0.43 8.10 10.98
CA ALA A 395 -0.95 8.50 9.68
C ALA A 395 -2.44 8.90 9.73
N ALA A 396 -3.20 8.38 10.70
CA ALA A 396 -4.60 8.73 10.97
C ALA A 396 -4.78 10.10 11.67
N GLY A 397 -3.70 10.79 12.01
CA GLY A 397 -3.76 12.02 12.80
C GLY A 397 -4.28 11.80 14.23
N LEU A 398 -4.23 10.55 14.72
CA LEU A 398 -4.41 10.23 16.15
C LEU A 398 -3.10 10.59 16.86
N GLY A 399 -2.84 11.89 16.92
CA GLY A 399 -1.61 12.50 17.43
C GLY A 399 -1.64 12.82 18.92
N ASP A 400 -2.61 12.31 19.69
CA ASP A 400 -2.54 12.43 21.15
C ASP A 400 -1.26 11.73 21.60
N THR A 401 -0.31 12.53 22.10
CA THR A 401 1.01 12.10 22.56
C THR A 401 0.88 10.98 23.60
N ALA A 402 -0.19 11.02 24.40
CA ALA A 402 -0.54 9.98 25.36
C ALA A 402 -0.83 8.62 24.70
N PHE A 403 -1.61 8.54 23.61
CA PHE A 403 -1.96 7.25 22.99
C PHE A 403 -0.77 6.61 22.26
N GLN A 404 0.00 7.39 21.51
CA GLN A 404 1.17 6.87 20.81
C GLN A 404 2.27 6.41 21.76
N ALA A 405 2.46 7.15 22.84
CA ALA A 405 3.45 6.77 23.83
C ALA A 405 3.03 5.50 24.60
N ARG A 406 1.72 5.28 24.83
CA ARG A 406 1.18 4.01 25.36
C ARG A 406 1.42 2.82 24.42
N LEU A 407 1.21 3.00 23.11
CA LEU A 407 1.48 1.94 22.13
C LEU A 407 2.97 1.57 22.07
N ARG A 408 3.86 2.55 22.18
CA ARG A 408 5.31 2.30 22.24
C ARG A 408 5.76 1.67 23.55
N GLU A 409 5.18 2.03 24.69
CA GLU A 409 5.49 1.37 25.97
C GLU A 409 5.09 -0.11 25.93
N VAL A 410 3.90 -0.42 25.40
CA VAL A 410 3.48 -1.81 25.21
C VAL A 410 4.42 -2.53 24.24
N GLN A 411 4.87 -1.86 23.18
CA GLN A 411 5.89 -2.40 22.28
C GLN A 411 7.20 -2.70 23.04
N GLU A 412 7.69 -1.77 23.87
CA GLU A 412 8.91 -1.97 24.67
C GLU A 412 8.76 -3.09 25.70
N LEU A 413 7.61 -3.19 26.38
CA LEU A 413 7.32 -4.26 27.33
C LEU A 413 7.22 -5.62 26.63
N LEU A 414 6.58 -5.69 25.45
CA LEU A 414 6.54 -6.91 24.63
C LEU A 414 7.91 -7.29 24.07
N GLN A 415 8.73 -6.32 23.66
CA GLN A 415 10.12 -6.55 23.24
C GLN A 415 10.97 -7.06 24.42
N ARG A 416 10.73 -6.55 25.64
CA ARG A 416 11.35 -7.04 26.87
C ARG A 416 10.86 -8.44 27.27
N ALA A 417 9.60 -8.77 27.03
CA ALA A 417 9.03 -10.08 27.29
C ALA A 417 9.71 -11.18 26.44
N VAL A 418 10.13 -10.87 25.21
CA VAL A 418 10.98 -11.75 24.38
C VAL A 418 12.44 -11.71 24.86
N THR A 419 12.73 -12.26 26.03
CA THR A 419 14.09 -12.17 26.61
C THR A 419 15.09 -13.18 26.01
N PRO A 420 16.36 -12.78 25.87
CA PRO A 420 17.50 -13.69 25.70
C PRO A 420 17.59 -14.75 26.81
N GLU A 421 17.03 -14.46 27.99
CA GLU A 421 16.99 -15.35 29.14
C GLU A 421 16.12 -16.58 28.89
N LEU A 422 14.90 -16.43 28.36
CA LEU A 422 14.05 -17.55 27.94
C LEU A 422 14.71 -18.40 26.86
N ALA A 423 15.36 -17.75 25.88
CA ALA A 423 16.15 -18.45 24.87
C ALA A 423 17.36 -19.18 25.45
N ALA A 424 17.94 -18.68 26.55
CA ALA A 424 18.99 -19.38 27.29
C ALA A 424 18.43 -20.59 28.06
N ARG A 425 17.28 -20.45 28.75
CA ARG A 425 16.61 -21.56 29.47
C ARG A 425 16.16 -22.67 28.53
N LEU A 426 15.68 -22.33 27.33
CA LEU A 426 15.37 -23.32 26.30
C LEU A 426 16.61 -24.07 25.81
N ARG A 427 17.72 -23.37 25.59
CA ARG A 427 19.00 -24.01 25.23
C ARG A 427 19.48 -24.94 26.33
N GLU A 428 19.40 -24.52 27.59
CA GLU A 428 19.72 -25.37 28.75
C GLU A 428 18.85 -26.65 28.77
N LEU A 429 17.56 -26.53 28.47
CA LEU A 429 16.66 -27.68 28.36
C LEU A 429 17.02 -28.59 27.17
N GLN A 430 17.29 -28.02 25.99
CA GLN A 430 17.69 -28.77 24.80
C GLN A 430 19.00 -29.53 25.02
N GLU A 431 19.99 -28.90 25.65
CA GLU A 431 21.26 -29.54 26.01
C GLU A 431 21.06 -30.67 27.02
N ALA A 432 20.22 -30.47 28.04
CA ALA A 432 19.90 -31.50 29.02
C ALA A 432 19.20 -32.71 28.38
N LEU A 433 18.27 -32.46 27.44
CA LEU A 433 17.60 -33.51 26.67
C LEU A 433 18.55 -34.24 25.72
N ALA A 434 19.50 -33.53 25.10
CA ALA A 434 20.51 -34.12 24.21
C ALA A 434 21.50 -35.01 24.98
N ARG A 435 21.85 -34.63 26.21
CA ARG A 435 22.70 -35.42 27.10
C ARG A 435 21.97 -36.58 27.79
N LEU A 436 20.65 -36.65 27.62
CA LEU A 436 19.78 -37.65 28.25
C LEU A 436 19.92 -37.68 29.79
N ASP A 437 20.26 -36.53 30.41
CA ASP A 437 20.50 -36.41 31.85
C ASP A 437 19.17 -36.10 32.58
N PRO A 438 18.68 -37.00 33.45
CA PRO A 438 17.40 -36.82 34.15
C PRO A 438 17.38 -35.63 35.13
N GLU A 439 18.47 -35.40 35.86
CA GLU A 439 18.57 -34.33 36.87
C GLU A 439 18.81 -32.98 36.22
N ALA A 440 19.66 -32.91 35.20
CA ALA A 440 19.84 -31.68 34.43
C ALA A 440 18.54 -31.27 33.73
N THR A 441 17.77 -32.24 33.21
CA THR A 441 16.47 -31.96 32.57
C THR A 441 15.46 -31.43 33.59
N ARG A 442 15.41 -32.00 34.80
CA ARG A 442 14.53 -31.51 35.88
C ARG A 442 14.85 -30.06 36.24
N ARG A 443 16.13 -29.76 36.51
CA ARG A 443 16.57 -28.40 36.84
C ARG A 443 16.36 -27.42 35.70
N ALA A 444 16.46 -27.87 34.45
CA ALA A 444 16.18 -27.03 33.29
C ALA A 444 14.67 -26.73 33.17
N LEU A 445 13.79 -27.72 33.42
CA LEU A 445 12.35 -27.51 33.45
C LEU A 445 11.90 -26.60 34.60
N GLU A 446 12.50 -26.72 35.79
CA GLU A 446 12.22 -25.83 36.93
C GLU A 446 12.60 -24.38 36.60
N ARG A 447 13.81 -24.15 36.09
CA ARG A 447 14.27 -22.81 35.67
C ARG A 447 13.48 -22.25 34.49
N LEU A 448 13.05 -23.10 33.56
CA LEU A 448 12.16 -22.69 32.47
C LEU A 448 10.79 -22.30 32.98
N ALA A 449 10.21 -23.06 33.92
CA ALA A 449 8.94 -22.74 34.55
C ALA A 449 8.99 -21.41 35.31
N GLU A 450 10.10 -21.11 36.00
CA GLU A 450 10.32 -19.81 36.67
C GLU A 450 10.36 -18.67 35.65
N ALA A 451 11.11 -18.82 34.56
CA ALA A 451 11.17 -17.83 33.48
C ALA A 451 9.81 -17.64 32.79
N GLN A 452 9.05 -18.72 32.59
CA GLN A 452 7.68 -18.67 32.06
C GLN A 452 6.72 -17.93 33.00
N GLN A 453 6.86 -18.07 34.32
CA GLN A 453 6.05 -17.30 35.29
C GLN A 453 6.35 -15.80 35.21
N GLN A 454 7.62 -15.42 35.05
CA GLN A 454 8.01 -14.02 34.86
C GLN A 454 7.46 -13.45 33.55
N LEU A 455 7.59 -14.20 32.45
CA LEU A 455 7.03 -13.84 31.15
C LEU A 455 5.51 -13.65 31.24
N LYS A 456 4.82 -14.61 31.86
CA LYS A 456 3.37 -14.53 32.07
C LYS A 456 2.99 -13.23 32.78
N ALA A 457 3.68 -12.89 33.87
CA ALA A 457 3.39 -11.69 34.63
C ALA A 457 3.61 -10.41 33.81
N GLU A 458 4.67 -10.35 33.01
CA GLU A 458 4.93 -9.20 32.12
C GLU A 458 3.92 -9.11 30.97
N LEU A 459 3.47 -10.23 30.41
CA LEU A 459 2.43 -10.27 29.37
C LEU A 459 1.06 -9.85 29.91
N GLU A 460 0.66 -10.34 31.09
CA GLU A 460 -0.60 -9.94 31.75
C GLU A 460 -0.58 -8.44 32.08
N ARG A 461 0.54 -7.91 32.59
CA ARG A 461 0.74 -6.47 32.81
C ARG A 461 0.61 -5.69 31.52
N SER A 462 1.37 -6.07 30.49
CA SER A 462 1.40 -5.36 29.21
C SER A 462 0.04 -5.39 28.52
N GLY A 463 -0.65 -6.54 28.57
CA GLY A 463 -1.98 -6.72 28.03
C GLY A 463 -3.03 -5.85 28.71
N GLU A 464 -3.01 -5.78 30.05
CA GLU A 464 -3.97 -4.94 30.80
C GLU A 464 -3.74 -3.45 30.56
N LEU A 465 -2.47 -2.99 30.59
CA LEU A 465 -2.13 -1.60 30.24
C LEU A 465 -2.55 -1.26 28.81
N PHE A 466 -2.29 -2.16 27.86
CA PHE A 466 -2.71 -2.00 26.47
C PHE A 466 -4.23 -1.96 26.33
N ARG A 467 -4.97 -2.81 27.04
CA ARG A 467 -6.44 -2.84 27.01
C ARG A 467 -7.03 -1.53 27.53
N ARG A 468 -6.56 -1.04 28.68
CA ARG A 468 -6.97 0.25 29.25
C ARG A 468 -6.66 1.41 28.29
N ALA A 469 -5.47 1.40 27.69
CA ALA A 469 -5.07 2.38 26.68
C ALA A 469 -5.93 2.30 25.41
N ALA A 470 -6.30 1.10 24.96
CA ALA A 470 -7.15 0.86 23.80
C ALA A 470 -8.56 1.44 24.03
N VAL A 471 -9.14 1.22 25.21
CA VAL A 471 -10.45 1.77 25.60
C VAL A 471 -10.40 3.30 25.64
N GLU A 472 -9.41 3.89 26.31
CA GLU A 472 -9.27 5.36 26.35
C GLU A 472 -9.07 5.95 24.95
N GLY A 473 -8.23 5.33 24.12
CA GLY A 473 -7.98 5.74 22.75
C GLY A 473 -9.22 5.61 21.86
N ALA A 474 -10.01 4.55 22.05
CA ALA A 474 -11.26 4.36 21.34
C ALA A 474 -12.27 5.44 21.72
N LEU A 475 -12.44 5.76 23.01
CA LEU A 475 -13.33 6.84 23.47
C LEU A 475 -12.89 8.21 22.94
N ALA A 476 -11.58 8.52 22.99
CA ALA A 476 -11.04 9.76 22.46
C ALA A 476 -11.26 9.87 20.93
N SER A 477 -11.03 8.77 20.21
CA SER A 477 -11.24 8.71 18.77
C SER A 477 -12.73 8.83 18.40
N LEU A 478 -13.64 8.21 19.14
CA LEU A 478 -15.08 8.33 18.92
C LEU A 478 -15.58 9.74 19.24
N ALA A 479 -15.03 10.40 20.27
CA ALA A 479 -15.32 11.80 20.55
C ALA A 479 -14.87 12.71 19.40
N ALA A 480 -13.70 12.44 18.81
CA ALA A 480 -13.22 13.18 17.64
C ALA A 480 -14.05 12.90 16.38
N ASP A 481 -14.52 11.66 16.18
CA ASP A 481 -15.41 11.29 15.08
C ASP A 481 -16.79 11.95 15.24
N ALA A 482 -17.33 11.99 16.46
CA ALA A 482 -18.57 12.69 16.78
C ALA A 482 -18.47 14.20 16.55
N GLU A 483 -17.36 14.82 16.92
CA GLU A 483 -17.11 16.25 16.69
C GLU A 483 -16.99 16.58 15.20
N ASP A 484 -16.30 15.73 14.42
CA ASP A 484 -16.20 15.90 12.97
C ASP A 484 -17.56 15.73 12.29
N LEU A 485 -18.32 14.72 12.71
CA LEU A 485 -19.68 14.47 12.21
C LEU A 485 -20.61 15.64 12.51
N ARG A 486 -20.57 16.19 13.73
CA ARG A 486 -21.34 17.36 14.15
C ARG A 486 -21.00 18.57 13.29
N ARG A 487 -19.71 18.86 13.10
CA ARG A 487 -19.25 19.95 12.23
C ARG A 487 -19.75 19.81 10.81
N ARG A 488 -19.62 18.62 10.21
CA ARG A 488 -20.10 18.36 8.84
C ARG A 488 -21.62 18.43 8.72
N GLN A 489 -22.36 18.04 9.76
CA GLN A 489 -23.81 18.25 9.80
C GLN A 489 -24.15 19.74 9.83
N GLY A 490 -23.42 20.55 10.58
CA GLY A 490 -23.57 22.02 10.59
C GLY A 490 -23.27 22.63 9.21
N GLU A 491 -22.21 22.18 8.54
CA GLU A 491 -21.88 22.59 7.16
C GLU A 491 -23.01 22.23 6.19
N TRP A 492 -23.56 21.02 6.27
CA TRP A 492 -24.70 20.60 5.45
C TRP A 492 -25.97 21.43 5.75
N ASN A 493 -26.23 21.72 7.03
CA ASN A 493 -27.34 22.57 7.47
C ASN A 493 -27.25 23.99 6.89
N HIS A 494 -26.04 24.50 6.69
CA HIS A 494 -25.80 25.84 6.16
C HIS A 494 -25.78 25.89 4.62
N GLU A 495 -25.13 24.93 3.98
CA GLU A 495 -24.90 24.96 2.52
C GLU A 495 -26.00 24.26 1.72
N ASP A 496 -26.44 23.08 2.17
CA ASP A 496 -27.26 22.15 1.38
C ASP A 496 -28.74 22.17 1.79
N ALA A 497 -29.04 22.22 3.09
CA ALA A 497 -30.41 22.22 3.60
C ALA A 497 -31.29 23.38 3.08
N PRO A 498 -30.77 24.63 2.89
CA PRO A 498 -31.57 25.74 2.36
C PRO A 498 -31.90 25.59 0.87
N ARG A 499 -31.10 24.82 0.12
CA ARG A 499 -31.27 24.59 -1.32
C ARG A 499 -31.10 23.09 -1.62
N PRO A 500 -32.06 22.25 -1.20
CA PRO A 500 -31.93 20.81 -1.32
C PRO A 500 -31.93 20.36 -2.77
N ASP A 501 -30.93 19.56 -3.12
CA ASP A 501 -30.84 18.83 -4.38
C ASP A 501 -30.49 17.35 -4.12
N SER A 502 -30.49 16.55 -5.19
CA SER A 502 -30.17 15.12 -5.11
C SER A 502 -28.74 14.88 -4.59
N ALA A 503 -27.81 15.79 -4.88
CA ALA A 503 -26.42 15.71 -4.42
C ALA A 503 -26.32 15.98 -2.90
N GLY A 504 -27.03 16.97 -2.38
CA GLY A 504 -27.15 17.29 -0.97
C GLY A 504 -27.81 16.17 -0.20
N ALA A 505 -28.85 15.55 -0.74
CA ALA A 505 -29.45 14.36 -0.16
C ALA A 505 -28.48 13.16 -0.08
N ALA A 506 -27.66 12.94 -1.11
CA ALA A 506 -26.63 11.90 -1.09
C ALA A 506 -25.54 12.18 -0.05
N ARG A 507 -25.12 13.45 0.10
CA ARG A 507 -24.22 13.88 1.18
C ARG A 507 -24.83 13.61 2.56
N GLN A 508 -26.12 13.89 2.74
CA GLN A 508 -26.82 13.66 4.00
C GLN A 508 -26.93 12.17 4.36
N ARG A 509 -27.15 11.29 3.37
CA ARG A 509 -27.09 9.83 3.57
C ARG A 509 -25.71 9.38 4.05
N THR A 510 -24.67 9.94 3.45
CA THR A 510 -23.29 9.65 3.86
C THR A 510 -23.05 10.05 5.32
N LEU A 511 -23.59 11.20 5.77
CA LEU A 511 -23.53 11.59 7.19
C LEU A 511 -24.33 10.63 8.08
N ALA A 512 -25.50 10.16 7.64
CA ALA A 512 -26.28 9.17 8.37
C ALA A 512 -25.53 7.83 8.55
N ASP A 513 -24.81 7.37 7.52
CA ASP A 513 -24.00 6.15 7.59
C ASP A 513 -22.80 6.29 8.55
N ARG A 514 -22.25 7.51 8.66
CA ARG A 514 -21.23 7.85 9.66
C ARG A 514 -21.79 7.89 11.07
N ALA A 515 -22.98 8.46 11.26
CA ALA A 515 -23.69 8.42 12.55
C ALA A 515 -23.96 6.97 13.00
N ASP A 516 -24.31 6.08 12.07
CA ASP A 516 -24.46 4.65 12.35
C ASP A 516 -23.14 3.98 12.76
N SER A 517 -22.05 4.34 12.08
CA SER A 517 -20.71 3.83 12.36
C SER A 517 -20.19 4.32 13.72
N LEU A 518 -20.47 5.58 14.07
CA LEU A 518 -20.21 6.14 15.40
C LEU A 518 -21.00 5.37 16.47
N ALA A 519 -22.31 5.18 16.29
CA ALA A 519 -23.15 4.44 17.24
C ALA A 519 -22.65 3.01 17.47
N ARG A 520 -22.33 2.28 16.39
CA ARG A 520 -21.70 0.94 16.49
C ARG A 520 -20.34 0.97 17.17
N GLY A 521 -19.56 2.03 16.96
CA GLY A 521 -18.29 2.24 17.64
C GLY A 521 -18.46 2.37 19.16
N ILE A 522 -19.45 3.16 19.60
CA ILE A 522 -19.77 3.36 21.02
C ILE A 522 -20.27 2.06 21.66
N ASP A 523 -21.20 1.36 21.00
CA ASP A 523 -21.75 0.07 21.43
C ASP A 523 -20.65 -0.99 21.62
N ARG A 524 -19.69 -1.07 20.69
CA ARG A 524 -18.53 -1.96 20.82
C ARG A 524 -17.65 -1.64 22.03
N VAL A 525 -17.35 -0.37 22.27
CA VAL A 525 -16.56 0.03 23.44
C VAL A 525 -17.32 -0.27 24.75
N ALA A 526 -18.65 -0.13 24.74
CA ALA A 526 -19.48 -0.53 25.88
C ALA A 526 -19.40 -2.04 26.14
N ALA A 527 -19.41 -2.87 25.09
CA ALA A 527 -19.22 -4.31 25.20
C ALA A 527 -17.81 -4.68 25.72
N ASP A 528 -16.76 -4.02 25.24
CA ASP A 528 -15.38 -4.24 25.67
C ASP A 528 -15.16 -3.89 27.17
N LEU A 529 -15.96 -2.94 27.70
CA LEU A 529 -15.97 -2.58 29.12
C LEU A 529 -16.73 -3.60 30.00
N GLY A 530 -17.33 -4.65 29.43
CA GLY A 530 -18.07 -5.67 30.18
C GLY A 530 -19.35 -5.18 30.83
N ALA A 531 -19.84 -4.00 30.43
CA ALA A 531 -21.00 -3.38 31.03
C ALA A 531 -22.27 -3.81 30.28
N GLY A 532 -23.16 -4.52 30.97
CA GLY A 532 -24.54 -4.70 30.50
C GLY A 532 -25.27 -3.36 30.31
N SER A 533 -26.49 -3.41 29.77
CA SER A 533 -27.34 -2.31 29.24
C SER A 533 -27.62 -1.07 30.12
N HIS A 534 -26.95 -0.92 31.27
CA HIS A 534 -27.00 0.22 32.19
C HIS A 534 -25.68 1.02 32.25
N THR A 535 -24.91 1.01 31.15
CA THR A 535 -23.62 1.71 31.04
C THR A 535 -23.81 3.23 30.78
N PRO A 536 -22.93 4.11 31.31
CA PRO A 536 -22.86 5.54 30.96
C PRO A 536 -22.62 5.85 29.46
N LEU A 537 -22.37 4.84 28.61
CA LEU A 537 -22.27 4.97 27.16
C LEU A 537 -23.61 4.81 26.41
N ALA A 538 -24.68 4.38 27.08
CA ALA A 538 -25.99 4.20 26.44
C ALA A 538 -26.58 5.52 25.93
N THR A 539 -26.40 6.61 26.67
CA THR A 539 -26.88 7.95 26.27
C THR A 539 -26.20 8.47 25.00
N PRO A 540 -24.85 8.53 24.89
CA PRO A 540 -24.20 8.96 23.64
C PRO A 540 -24.47 8.02 22.47
N GLU A 541 -24.65 6.71 22.71
CA GLU A 541 -25.04 5.75 21.67
C GLU A 541 -26.46 6.04 21.13
N GLN A 542 -27.43 6.23 22.02
CA GLN A 542 -28.81 6.57 21.67
C GLN A 542 -28.88 7.91 20.92
N ALA A 543 -28.11 8.91 21.37
CA ALA A 543 -28.01 10.20 20.70
C ALA A 543 -27.43 10.07 19.28
N ALA A 544 -26.39 9.24 19.07
CA ALA A 544 -25.86 8.96 17.74
C ALA A 544 -26.88 8.23 16.84
N ARG A 545 -27.66 7.28 17.38
CA ARG A 545 -28.76 6.61 16.64
C ARG A 545 -29.90 7.57 16.30
N ALA A 546 -30.26 8.47 17.21
CA ALA A 546 -31.27 9.51 16.98
C ALA A 546 -30.81 10.48 15.89
N ALA A 547 -29.54 10.91 15.94
CA ALA A 547 -28.92 11.72 14.89
C ALA A 547 -28.99 11.03 13.53
N ARG A 548 -28.64 9.74 13.44
CA ARG A 548 -28.79 8.94 12.20
C ARG A 548 -30.22 9.00 11.66
N ALA A 549 -31.23 8.77 12.49
CA ALA A 549 -32.63 8.78 12.07
C ALA A 549 -33.08 10.18 11.59
N ALA A 550 -32.65 11.24 12.28
CA ALA A 550 -32.89 12.62 11.86
C ALA A 550 -32.19 12.94 10.52
N MET A 551 -30.94 12.48 10.33
CA MET A 551 -30.22 12.64 9.07
C MET A 551 -30.91 11.91 7.91
N GLN A 552 -31.42 10.69 8.12
CA GLN A 552 -32.19 9.96 7.10
C GLN A 552 -33.48 10.71 6.71
N ARG A 553 -34.19 11.28 7.68
CA ARG A 553 -35.34 12.15 7.41
C ARG A 553 -34.94 13.39 6.61
N ALA A 554 -33.84 14.04 6.97
CA ALA A 554 -33.33 15.21 6.26
C ALA A 554 -32.93 14.86 4.81
N ALA A 555 -32.33 13.69 4.60
CA ALA A 555 -31.99 13.19 3.27
C ALA A 555 -33.23 12.95 2.42
N GLN A 556 -34.27 12.31 2.97
CA GLN A 556 -35.54 12.10 2.28
C GLN A 556 -36.26 13.42 1.95
N ALA A 557 -36.24 14.38 2.88
CA ALA A 557 -36.79 15.71 2.67
C ALA A 557 -36.04 16.47 1.57
N ALA A 558 -34.71 16.34 1.52
CA ALA A 558 -33.89 16.89 0.44
C ALA A 558 -34.17 16.20 -0.92
N GLU A 559 -34.36 14.86 -0.89
CA GLU A 559 -35.01 14.02 -1.91
C GLU A 559 -36.18 14.70 -2.62
N GLN A 560 -37.09 15.17 -1.78
CA GLN A 560 -38.38 15.72 -2.17
C GLN A 560 -38.33 17.25 -2.37
N ALA A 561 -37.13 17.84 -2.38
CA ALA A 561 -36.89 19.29 -2.47
C ALA A 561 -37.62 20.12 -1.39
N ARG A 562 -37.85 19.55 -0.20
CA ARG A 562 -38.53 20.21 0.93
C ARG A 562 -37.53 20.87 1.87
N ALA A 563 -37.13 22.11 1.56
CA ALA A 563 -36.09 22.84 2.31
C ALA A 563 -36.41 23.00 3.81
N GLY A 564 -37.65 23.32 4.18
CA GLY A 564 -38.06 23.50 5.58
C GLY A 564 -37.88 22.23 6.42
N ALA A 565 -38.46 21.11 5.95
CA ALA A 565 -38.33 19.82 6.62
C ALA A 565 -36.88 19.29 6.63
N ALA A 566 -36.11 19.56 5.58
CA ALA A 566 -34.69 19.20 5.51
C ALA A 566 -33.87 19.97 6.56
N THR A 567 -34.14 21.27 6.72
CA THR A 567 -33.48 22.13 7.70
C THR A 567 -33.83 21.74 9.14
N GLU A 568 -35.11 21.47 9.41
CA GLU A 568 -35.59 21.04 10.73
C GLU A 568 -34.95 19.72 11.14
N ALA A 569 -35.01 18.70 10.27
CA ALA A 569 -34.43 17.39 10.55
C ALA A 569 -32.89 17.43 10.63
N GLY A 570 -32.23 18.26 9.82
CA GLY A 570 -30.78 18.48 9.89
C GLY A 570 -30.34 19.19 11.17
N SER A 571 -31.12 20.16 11.65
CA SER A 571 -30.88 20.85 12.92
C SER A 571 -31.12 19.93 14.11
N GLU A 572 -32.16 19.08 14.05
CA GLU A 572 -32.40 18.04 15.04
C GLU A 572 -31.19 17.08 15.13
N ALA A 573 -30.66 16.64 13.99
CA ALA A 573 -29.47 15.78 13.96
C ALA A 573 -28.25 16.46 14.61
N GLU A 574 -28.01 17.74 14.33
CA GLU A 574 -26.92 18.51 14.94
C GLU A 574 -27.08 18.63 16.46
N GLN A 575 -28.30 18.89 16.94
CA GLN A 575 -28.61 18.95 18.38
C GLN A 575 -28.37 17.61 19.08
N GLN A 576 -28.78 16.50 18.47
CA GLN A 576 -28.52 15.16 19.02
C GLN A 576 -27.01 14.87 19.12
N LEU A 577 -26.20 15.36 18.17
CA LEU A 577 -24.75 15.17 18.19
C LEU A 577 -24.02 16.10 19.16
N ALA A 578 -24.62 17.23 19.56
CA ALA A 578 -23.93 18.27 20.34
C ALA A 578 -23.34 17.75 21.67
N GLY A 579 -24.06 16.87 22.38
CA GLY A 579 -23.61 16.33 23.66
C GLY A 579 -22.73 15.08 23.56
N VAL A 580 -22.63 14.44 22.40
CA VAL A 580 -21.93 13.16 22.25
C VAL A 580 -20.42 13.26 22.52
N PRO A 581 -19.67 14.23 21.94
CA PRO A 581 -18.24 14.37 22.19
C PRO A 581 -17.92 14.54 23.68
N ASP A 582 -18.68 15.39 24.38
CA ASP A 582 -18.44 15.69 25.80
C ASP A 582 -18.85 14.54 26.71
N ALA A 583 -19.92 13.81 26.39
CA ALA A 583 -20.28 12.59 27.10
C ALA A 583 -19.18 11.53 26.99
N LEU A 584 -18.59 11.34 25.81
CA LEU A 584 -17.50 10.38 25.59
C LEU A 584 -16.21 10.80 26.31
N ARG A 585 -15.84 12.09 26.29
CA ARG A 585 -14.71 12.62 27.06
C ARG A 585 -14.94 12.48 28.57
N GLY A 586 -16.14 12.82 29.04
CA GLY A 586 -16.53 12.70 30.44
C GLY A 586 -16.47 11.25 30.92
N GLN A 587 -16.88 10.30 30.08
CA GLN A 587 -16.78 8.87 30.39
C GLN A 587 -15.32 8.40 30.46
N ARG A 588 -14.48 8.81 29.52
CA ARG A 588 -13.04 8.54 29.56
C ARG A 588 -12.42 9.07 30.86
N ASP A 589 -12.74 10.30 31.24
CA ASP A 589 -12.22 10.92 32.46
C ASP A 589 -12.76 10.25 33.73
N SER A 590 -13.98 9.71 33.69
CA SER A 590 -14.55 8.92 34.79
C SER A 590 -13.81 7.60 34.97
N LEU A 591 -13.60 6.85 33.88
CA LEU A 591 -12.84 5.60 33.89
C LEU A 591 -11.41 5.84 34.38
N ALA A 592 -10.77 6.91 33.92
CA ALA A 592 -9.44 7.29 34.39
C ALA A 592 -9.41 7.53 35.91
N ARG A 593 -10.41 8.22 36.47
CA ARG A 593 -10.53 8.40 37.93
C ARG A 593 -10.80 7.10 38.67
N GLU A 594 -11.61 6.21 38.11
CA GLU A 594 -11.93 4.90 38.68
C GLU A 594 -10.69 4.01 38.75
N TRP A 595 -9.96 3.85 37.65
CA TRP A 595 -8.72 3.07 37.59
C TRP A 595 -7.63 3.62 38.51
N ARG A 596 -7.52 4.95 38.62
CA ARG A 596 -6.63 5.60 39.58
C ARG A 596 -7.05 5.29 41.03
N SER A 597 -8.34 5.38 41.35
CA SER A 597 -8.87 5.05 42.68
C SER A 597 -8.66 3.58 43.04
N GLU A 598 -8.88 2.68 42.09
CA GLU A 598 -8.60 1.24 42.21
C GLU A 598 -7.12 1.01 42.57
N THR A 599 -6.21 1.65 41.83
CA THR A 599 -4.77 1.56 42.06
C THR A 599 -4.39 2.12 43.43
N LEU A 600 -4.92 3.29 43.81
CA LEU A 600 -4.68 3.88 45.13
C LEU A 600 -5.13 2.98 46.27
N ALA A 601 -6.28 2.32 46.14
CA ALA A 601 -6.79 1.38 47.12
C ALA A 601 -5.94 0.10 47.19
N ALA A 602 -5.37 -0.36 46.06
CA ALA A 602 -4.41 -1.46 46.05
C ALA A 602 -3.10 -1.07 46.75
N LEU A 603 -2.57 0.13 46.47
CA LEU A 603 -1.35 0.64 47.11
C LEU A 603 -1.53 0.89 48.61
N ASP A 604 -2.69 1.38 49.05
CA ASP A 604 -3.01 1.57 50.47
C ASP A 604 -2.99 0.24 51.24
N ARG A 605 -3.63 -0.78 50.66
CA ARG A 605 -3.65 -2.13 51.24
C ARG A 605 -2.25 -2.71 51.28
N ALA A 606 -1.52 -2.68 50.17
CA ALA A 606 -0.15 -3.16 50.11
C ALA A 606 0.76 -2.44 51.12
N LEU A 607 0.61 -1.12 51.29
CA LEU A 607 1.40 -0.34 52.25
C LEU A 607 1.08 -0.73 53.70
N SER A 608 -0.21 -0.87 54.03
CA SER A 608 -0.64 -1.30 55.37
C SER A 608 -0.17 -2.72 55.70
N GLU A 609 -0.30 -3.65 54.75
CA GLU A 609 0.13 -5.03 54.89
C GLU A 609 1.66 -5.14 54.98
N THR A 610 2.41 -4.40 54.15
CA THR A 610 3.88 -4.36 54.24
C THR A 610 4.35 -3.85 55.59
N ALA A 611 3.72 -2.79 56.12
CA ALA A 611 4.06 -2.27 57.45
C ALA A 611 3.77 -3.28 58.58
N MET A 612 2.65 -4.02 58.46
CA MET A 612 2.32 -5.10 59.40
C MET A 612 3.30 -6.26 59.32
N LEU A 613 3.73 -6.63 58.11
CA LEU A 613 4.75 -7.67 57.89
C LEU A 613 6.12 -7.23 58.39
N ALA A 614 6.52 -5.96 58.20
CA ALA A 614 7.77 -5.43 58.72
C ALA A 614 7.81 -5.54 60.25
N LYS A 615 6.71 -5.18 60.93
CA LYS A 615 6.56 -5.36 62.38
C LYS A 615 6.49 -6.83 62.81
N GLY A 616 5.95 -7.71 61.97
CA GLY A 616 5.99 -9.16 62.17
C GLY A 616 7.41 -9.70 62.11
N GLN A 617 8.15 -9.35 61.05
CA GLN A 617 9.52 -9.77 60.82
C GLN A 617 10.46 -9.22 61.89
N GLN A 618 10.25 -7.98 62.34
CA GLN A 618 11.05 -7.40 63.41
C GLN A 618 10.88 -8.16 64.74
N ARG A 619 9.66 -8.62 65.06
CA ARG A 619 9.44 -9.50 66.22
C ARG A 619 10.17 -10.82 66.10
N VAL A 620 10.24 -11.39 64.89
CA VAL A 620 11.03 -12.60 64.62
C VAL A 620 12.52 -12.32 64.82
N ALA A 621 13.06 -11.25 64.23
CA ALA A 621 14.46 -10.86 64.41
C ALA A 621 14.84 -10.60 65.88
N GLU A 622 13.95 -9.95 66.66
CA GLU A 622 14.14 -9.74 68.11
C GLU A 622 14.08 -11.03 68.94
N ALA A 623 13.21 -11.99 68.58
CA ALA A 623 13.18 -13.30 69.21
C ALA A 623 14.47 -14.09 68.92
N LEU A 624 14.94 -14.08 67.66
CA LEU A 624 16.17 -14.74 67.24
C LEU A 624 17.42 -14.15 67.90
N ARG A 625 17.49 -12.82 68.05
CA ARG A 625 18.56 -12.14 68.82
C ARG A 625 18.60 -12.57 70.29
N ARG A 626 17.44 -12.91 70.88
CA ARG A 626 17.34 -13.43 72.24
C ARG A 626 17.61 -14.96 72.32
N GLY A 627 17.94 -15.59 71.20
CA GLY A 627 18.20 -17.03 71.09
C GLY A 627 16.93 -17.89 71.00
N GLU A 628 15.75 -17.28 70.82
CA GLU A 628 14.47 -17.99 70.79
C GLU A 628 14.19 -18.57 69.39
N ALA A 629 14.82 -19.70 69.03
CA ALA A 629 14.64 -20.40 67.75
C ALA A 629 13.55 -21.51 67.76
N GLY A 630 12.62 -21.44 68.71
CA GLY A 630 11.59 -22.46 68.93
C GLY A 630 10.53 -22.55 67.82
N ALA A 631 9.59 -23.50 67.97
CA ALA A 631 8.49 -23.72 67.02
C ALA A 631 7.60 -22.48 66.79
N GLY A 632 7.42 -21.63 67.81
CA GLY A 632 6.67 -20.37 67.69
C GLY A 632 7.32 -19.38 66.72
N THR A 633 8.63 -19.15 66.86
CA THR A 633 9.40 -18.26 65.98
C THR A 633 9.43 -18.77 64.55
N ARG A 634 9.56 -20.10 64.35
CA ARG A 634 9.48 -20.72 63.02
C ARG A 634 8.12 -20.54 62.35
N SER A 635 7.04 -20.78 63.09
CA SER A 635 5.68 -20.56 62.58
C SER A 635 5.45 -19.10 62.21
N GLN A 636 6.00 -18.16 62.99
CA GLN A 636 5.86 -16.74 62.72
C GLN A 636 6.69 -16.29 61.52
N GLN A 637 7.91 -16.82 61.36
CA GLN A 637 8.74 -16.60 60.16
C GLN A 637 8.03 -17.09 58.89
N ALA A 638 7.42 -18.29 58.93
CA ALA A 638 6.67 -18.83 57.80
C ALA A 638 5.42 -17.99 57.47
N SER A 639 4.69 -17.51 58.48
CA SER A 639 3.53 -16.64 58.28
C SER A 639 3.89 -15.29 57.65
N VAL A 640 5.02 -14.69 58.07
CA VAL A 640 5.50 -13.43 57.49
C VAL A 640 6.00 -13.64 56.05
N GLU A 641 6.67 -14.76 55.77
CA GLU A 641 7.07 -15.13 54.41
C GLU A 641 5.86 -15.28 53.48
N GLU A 642 4.80 -15.99 53.92
CA GLU A 642 3.58 -16.17 53.14
C GLU A 642 2.84 -14.84 52.92
N GLY A 643 2.73 -14.01 53.95
CA GLY A 643 2.15 -12.68 53.82
C GLY A 643 2.94 -11.77 52.86
N THR A 644 4.27 -11.87 52.87
CA THR A 644 5.15 -11.12 51.94
C THR A 644 4.90 -11.53 50.49
N GLU A 645 4.66 -12.82 50.23
CA GLU A 645 4.26 -13.29 48.89
C GLU A 645 2.88 -12.76 48.48
N ALA A 646 1.92 -12.68 49.40
CA ALA A 646 0.60 -12.13 49.11
C ALA A 646 0.67 -10.64 48.73
N VAL A 647 1.45 -9.84 49.47
CA VAL A 647 1.70 -8.43 49.14
C VAL A 647 2.42 -8.29 47.80
N ALA A 648 3.42 -9.14 47.53
CA ALA A 648 4.14 -9.10 46.25
C ALA A 648 3.19 -9.33 45.06
N ARG A 649 2.26 -10.29 45.16
CA ARG A 649 1.21 -10.47 44.14
C ARG A 649 0.34 -9.24 43.95
N GLN A 650 -0.08 -8.60 45.05
CA GLN A 650 -0.92 -7.40 44.99
C GLN A 650 -0.19 -6.21 44.35
N ILE A 651 1.09 -6.02 44.65
CA ILE A 651 1.91 -4.98 44.02
C ILE A 651 2.09 -5.27 42.53
N ARG A 652 2.33 -6.52 42.13
CA ARG A 652 2.42 -6.91 40.72
C ARG A 652 1.13 -6.60 39.98
N GLU A 653 -0.01 -6.90 40.59
CA GLU A 653 -1.34 -6.58 40.03
C GLU A 653 -1.53 -5.05 39.90
N ALA A 654 -1.17 -4.27 40.93
CA ALA A 654 -1.25 -2.81 40.87
C ALA A 654 -0.32 -2.20 39.80
N ALA A 655 0.88 -2.76 39.63
CA ALA A 655 1.81 -2.40 38.55
C ALA A 655 1.31 -2.80 37.16
N GLY A 656 0.51 -3.87 37.09
CA GLY A 656 -0.27 -4.25 35.90
C GLY A 656 -1.32 -3.22 35.49
N LYS A 657 -1.80 -2.44 36.45
CA LYS A 657 -2.96 -1.55 36.30
C LYS A 657 -2.56 -0.08 36.09
N HIS A 658 -1.34 0.29 36.49
CA HIS A 658 -0.89 1.68 36.48
C HIS A 658 0.64 1.81 36.37
N ALA A 659 1.12 2.54 35.37
CA ALA A 659 2.53 2.66 35.00
C ALA A 659 3.41 3.36 36.06
N LEU A 660 2.83 4.23 36.90
CA LEU A 660 3.56 4.90 38.00
C LEU A 660 3.86 3.98 39.20
N VAL A 661 3.37 2.74 39.22
CA VAL A 661 3.71 1.78 40.29
C VAL A 661 5.02 1.10 39.94
N SER A 662 6.06 1.35 40.74
CA SER A 662 7.41 0.88 40.44
C SER A 662 7.54 -0.65 40.48
N PRO A 663 8.09 -1.29 39.42
CA PRO A 663 8.40 -2.72 39.42
C PRO A 663 9.43 -3.13 40.48
N GLN A 664 10.25 -2.20 40.99
CA GLN A 664 11.25 -2.52 42.01
C GLN A 664 10.65 -2.89 43.36
N LEU A 665 9.40 -2.50 43.62
CA LEU A 665 8.69 -2.93 44.83
C LEU A 665 8.59 -4.46 44.88
N ASP A 666 8.43 -5.10 43.72
CA ASP A 666 8.42 -6.57 43.60
C ASP A 666 9.83 -7.16 43.80
N ALA A 667 10.86 -6.51 43.26
CA ALA A 667 12.24 -6.95 43.45
C ALA A 667 12.70 -6.86 44.92
N ALA A 668 12.33 -5.79 45.62
CA ALA A 668 12.61 -5.58 47.04
C ALA A 668 11.89 -6.61 47.92
N LEU A 669 10.62 -6.91 47.63
CA LEU A 669 9.89 -8.00 48.29
C LEU A 669 10.47 -9.38 47.96
N GLY A 670 10.91 -9.59 46.71
CA GLY A 670 11.59 -10.81 46.31
C GLY A 670 12.91 -11.01 47.06
N TYR A 671 13.65 -9.94 47.33
CA TYR A 671 14.82 -9.97 48.20
C TYR A 671 14.43 -10.31 49.64
N ALA A 672 13.45 -9.60 50.22
CA ALA A 672 12.95 -9.88 51.57
C ALA A 672 12.53 -11.34 51.73
N LYS A 673 11.79 -11.89 50.78
CA LYS A 673 11.35 -13.28 50.75
C LYS A 673 12.52 -14.27 50.70
N ARG A 674 13.55 -14.01 49.90
CA ARG A 674 14.75 -14.88 49.86
C ARG A 674 15.46 -14.90 51.21
N GLN A 675 15.58 -13.75 51.86
CA GLN A 675 16.19 -13.68 53.20
C GLN A 675 15.33 -14.38 54.26
N MET A 676 14.00 -14.23 54.21
CA MET A 676 13.08 -14.97 55.08
C MET A 676 13.15 -16.48 54.88
N ALA A 677 13.23 -16.94 53.62
CA ALA A 677 13.35 -18.36 53.29
C ALA A 677 14.69 -18.93 53.77
N ALA A 678 15.79 -18.17 53.64
CA ALA A 678 17.09 -18.54 54.17
C ALA A 678 17.06 -18.59 55.71
N ALA A 679 16.44 -17.60 56.37
CA ALA A 679 16.24 -17.60 57.81
C ALA A 679 15.41 -18.82 58.27
N ARG A 680 14.34 -19.16 57.56
CA ARG A 680 13.55 -20.38 57.82
C ARG A 680 14.40 -21.64 57.68
N SER A 681 15.21 -21.75 56.61
CA SER A 681 16.09 -22.89 56.40
C SER A 681 17.05 -23.08 57.57
N GLN A 682 17.68 -22.00 58.04
CA GLN A 682 18.58 -22.03 59.21
C GLN A 682 17.88 -22.46 60.50
N LEU A 683 16.57 -22.23 60.62
CA LEU A 683 15.78 -22.66 61.77
C LEU A 683 15.25 -24.10 61.65
N GLU A 684 15.22 -24.67 60.44
CA GLU A 684 14.81 -26.05 60.17
C GLU A 684 15.96 -27.05 60.28
N GLU A 685 17.20 -26.57 60.37
CA GLU A 685 18.38 -27.40 60.61
C GLU A 685 18.33 -28.09 61.99
N PRO A 686 18.98 -29.26 62.14
CA PRO A 686 19.02 -30.01 63.41
C PRO A 686 19.62 -29.23 64.59
N ASP A 687 20.50 -28.27 64.32
CA ASP A 687 21.10 -27.36 65.31
C ASP A 687 20.92 -25.89 64.84
N PRO A 688 19.81 -25.23 65.22
CA PRO A 688 19.43 -23.93 64.66
C PRO A 688 20.43 -22.80 65.00
N ASN A 689 21.03 -22.18 63.98
CA ASN A 689 21.89 -21.01 64.17
C ASN A 689 21.05 -19.72 64.31
N ALA A 690 20.57 -19.44 65.52
CA ALA A 690 19.71 -18.29 65.81
C ALA A 690 20.36 -16.93 65.45
N SER A 691 21.70 -16.81 65.57
CA SER A 691 22.40 -15.56 65.26
C SER A 691 22.44 -15.26 63.77
N GLU A 692 22.64 -16.28 62.93
CA GLU A 692 22.67 -16.13 61.48
C GLU A 692 21.25 -15.92 60.93
N ALA A 693 20.26 -16.65 61.47
CA ALA A 693 18.85 -16.43 61.16
C ALA A 693 18.40 -15.02 61.58
N ALA A 694 18.92 -14.45 62.67
CA ALA A 694 18.62 -13.08 63.09
C ALA A 694 19.11 -12.04 62.08
N ALA A 695 20.34 -12.18 61.56
CA ALA A 695 20.88 -11.25 60.55
C ALA A 695 20.06 -11.29 59.25
N LEU A 696 19.71 -12.48 58.77
CA LEU A 696 18.84 -12.65 57.60
C LEU A 696 17.44 -12.07 57.85
N ALA A 697 16.92 -12.21 59.07
CA ALA A 697 15.63 -11.63 59.44
C ALA A 697 15.67 -10.09 59.51
N GLU A 698 16.80 -9.48 59.92
CA GLU A 698 17.01 -8.03 59.91
C GLU A 698 17.09 -7.47 58.48
N ASP A 699 17.85 -8.11 57.59
CA ASP A 699 17.89 -7.75 56.17
C ASP A 699 16.49 -7.76 55.53
N ALA A 700 15.65 -8.72 55.95
CA ALA A 700 14.26 -8.79 55.50
C ALA A 700 13.41 -7.62 56.04
N VAL A 701 13.63 -7.15 57.28
CA VAL A 701 12.97 -5.96 57.84
C VAL A 701 13.32 -4.72 57.03
N ASP A 702 14.61 -4.53 56.71
CA ASP A 702 15.08 -3.38 55.95
C ASP A 702 14.47 -3.35 54.54
N ALA A 703 14.40 -4.50 53.88
CA ALA A 703 13.78 -4.63 52.57
C ALA A 703 12.26 -4.36 52.61
N LEU A 704 11.55 -4.80 53.64
CA LEU A 704 10.13 -4.47 53.83
C LEU A 704 9.91 -2.98 54.10
N ASN A 705 10.76 -2.35 54.91
CA ASN A 705 10.70 -0.91 55.18
C ASN A 705 10.97 -0.08 53.92
N ALA A 706 11.98 -0.45 53.13
CA ALA A 706 12.27 0.16 51.84
C ALA A 706 11.08 0.02 50.87
N THR A 707 10.42 -1.15 50.87
CA THR A 707 9.21 -1.40 50.08
C THR A 707 8.06 -0.49 50.53
N ALA A 708 7.82 -0.35 51.84
CA ALA A 708 6.77 0.52 52.38
C ALA A 708 7.00 2.00 51.99
N LEU A 709 8.25 2.47 52.00
CA LEU A 709 8.62 3.80 51.53
C LEU A 709 8.35 3.98 50.03
N GLY A 710 8.75 2.99 49.21
CA GLY A 710 8.50 3.01 47.78
C GLY A 710 7.00 2.96 47.42
N LEU A 711 6.20 2.23 48.22
CA LEU A 711 4.74 2.22 48.10
C LEU A 711 4.13 3.58 48.44
N ALA A 712 4.60 4.24 49.49
CA ALA A 712 4.14 5.58 49.86
C ALA A 712 4.45 6.60 48.75
N HIS A 713 5.63 6.47 48.12
CA HIS A 713 6.02 7.31 47.00
C HIS A 713 5.17 7.05 45.76
N SER A 714 5.03 5.78 45.36
CA SER A 714 4.19 5.38 44.22
C SER A 714 2.75 5.86 44.42
N ARG A 715 2.21 5.74 45.64
CA ARG A 715 0.92 6.28 46.03
C ARG A 715 0.84 7.79 45.81
N SER A 716 1.84 8.55 46.25
CA SER A 716 1.87 10.01 46.05
C SER A 716 1.88 10.40 44.58
N GLN A 717 2.62 9.67 43.74
CA GLN A 717 2.65 9.88 42.29
C GLN A 717 1.29 9.57 41.65
N VAL A 718 0.69 8.43 41.98
CA VAL A 718 -0.64 8.04 41.49
C VAL A 718 -1.72 9.03 41.96
N ALA A 719 -1.63 9.54 43.19
CA ALA A 719 -2.58 10.51 43.73
C ALA A 719 -2.49 11.87 43.03
N GLY A 720 -1.29 12.30 42.63
CA GLY A 720 -1.04 13.52 41.89
C GLY A 720 -1.35 13.43 40.38
N GLY A 721 -1.56 12.21 39.86
CA GLY A 721 -1.86 11.97 38.46
C GLY A 721 -3.31 12.28 38.07
N LYS A 722 -3.47 12.76 36.85
CA LYS A 722 -4.76 13.02 36.19
C LYS A 722 -5.17 11.88 35.25
N SER A 723 -4.21 11.12 34.72
CA SER A 723 -4.49 9.97 33.83
C SER A 723 -4.78 8.69 34.61
N GLY A 724 -5.57 7.78 34.02
CA GLY A 724 -5.98 6.52 34.65
C GLY A 724 -4.89 5.46 34.71
N SER A 725 -3.88 5.59 33.84
CA SER A 725 -2.71 4.70 33.79
C SER A 725 -1.42 5.36 34.29
N GLY A 726 -1.41 6.67 34.56
CA GLY A 726 -0.26 7.42 35.10
C GLY A 726 0.86 7.78 34.13
N PHE A 727 0.75 7.36 32.87
CA PHE A 727 1.85 7.46 31.92
C PHE A 727 2.08 8.90 31.41
N ALA A 728 1.01 9.70 31.25
CA ALA A 728 1.15 11.10 30.82
C ALA A 728 2.03 11.89 31.80
N GLU A 729 1.89 11.60 33.08
CA GLU A 729 2.68 12.17 34.16
C GLU A 729 4.13 11.68 34.14
N ALA A 730 4.38 10.41 33.80
CA ALA A 730 5.74 9.88 33.63
C ALA A 730 6.50 10.58 32.50
N VAL A 731 5.83 10.85 31.38
CA VAL A 731 6.41 11.62 30.26
C VAL A 731 6.64 13.07 30.66
N GLU A 732 5.68 13.69 31.36
CA GLU A 732 5.85 15.05 31.88
C GLU A 732 7.06 15.14 32.84
N GLN A 733 7.28 14.10 33.65
CA GLN A 733 8.42 13.98 34.53
C GLN A 733 9.74 13.89 33.75
N LEU A 734 9.81 13.09 32.67
CA LEU A 734 10.98 13.06 31.78
C LEU A 734 11.24 14.42 31.11
N ALA A 735 10.19 15.12 30.67
CA ALA A 735 10.30 16.46 30.09
C ALA A 735 10.75 17.51 31.12
N ARG A 736 10.43 17.34 32.41
CA ARG A 736 10.96 18.18 33.50
C ARG A 736 12.46 17.91 33.71
N LEU A 737 12.88 16.64 33.75
CA LEU A 737 14.30 16.29 33.90
C LEU A 737 15.18 16.77 32.74
N ALA A 738 14.66 16.72 31.52
CA ALA A 738 15.33 17.30 30.35
C ALA A 738 15.54 18.81 30.51
N ARG A 739 14.55 19.55 31.04
CA ARG A 739 14.66 20.98 31.35
C ARG A 739 15.65 21.25 32.48
N ASP A 740 15.67 20.42 33.52
CA ASP A 740 16.63 20.55 34.63
C ASP A 740 18.07 20.32 34.15
N GLN A 741 18.30 19.32 33.28
CA GLN A 741 19.60 19.12 32.63
C GLN A 741 20.00 20.30 31.73
N GLN A 742 19.04 20.94 31.03
CA GLN A 742 19.31 22.16 30.26
C GLN A 742 19.80 23.30 31.15
N GLY A 743 19.17 23.47 32.32
CA GLY A 743 19.57 24.46 33.32
C GLY A 743 20.98 24.18 33.86
N LEU A 744 21.31 22.92 34.12
CA LEU A 744 22.65 22.50 34.54
C LEU A 744 23.70 22.78 33.45
N ASN A 745 23.36 22.55 32.18
CA ASN A 745 24.24 22.86 31.05
C ASN A 745 24.50 24.38 30.93
N GLY A 746 23.47 25.20 31.16
CA GLY A 746 23.60 26.67 31.15
C GLY A 746 24.49 27.19 32.27
N LEU A 747 24.34 26.65 33.49
CA LEU A 747 25.18 26.98 34.64
C LEU A 747 26.64 26.54 34.41
N ALA A 748 26.86 25.34 33.86
CA ALA A 748 28.19 24.85 33.54
C ALA A 748 28.89 25.68 32.45
N GLN A 749 28.17 26.10 31.41
CA GLN A 749 28.73 26.97 30.34
C GLN A 749 29.09 28.37 30.85
N GLY A 750 28.31 28.94 31.78
CA GLY A 750 28.62 30.22 32.41
C GLY A 750 29.86 30.18 33.30
N LEU A 751 30.22 29.00 33.82
CA LEU A 751 31.39 28.79 34.67
C LEU A 751 32.69 28.50 33.89
N LEU A 752 32.59 28.08 32.62
CA LEU A 752 33.75 27.71 31.79
C LEU A 752 34.76 28.87 31.58
N PRO A 753 34.35 30.12 31.30
CA PRO A 753 35.28 31.24 31.14
C PRO A 753 35.99 31.62 32.46
N MET A 754 35.41 31.24 33.61
CA MET A 754 35.93 31.56 34.94
C MET A 754 36.84 30.47 35.53
N MET A 755 36.99 29.31 34.87
CA MET A 755 37.88 28.22 35.31
C MET A 755 39.37 28.60 35.35
N GLY A 756 39.76 29.69 34.69
CA GLY A 756 41.10 30.27 34.77
C GLY A 756 41.39 31.03 36.08
N MET A 757 40.37 31.29 36.91
CA MET A 757 40.52 31.92 38.23
C MET A 757 40.29 30.90 39.34
N THR A 758 41.37 30.38 39.91
CA THR A 758 41.32 29.41 41.02
C THR A 758 40.93 30.09 42.33
N GLY A 759 39.71 29.87 42.81
CA GLY A 759 39.24 30.38 44.12
C GLY A 759 38.30 29.41 44.84
N PRO A 760 38.26 29.41 46.19
CA PRO A 760 37.42 28.51 46.99
C PRO A 760 35.90 28.68 46.75
N ALA A 761 35.47 29.87 46.32
CA ALA A 761 34.08 30.12 45.92
C ALA A 761 33.67 29.34 44.65
N MET A 762 34.61 29.09 43.73
CA MET A 762 34.38 28.29 42.52
C MET A 762 34.19 26.82 42.86
N LEU A 763 34.96 26.29 43.80
CA LEU A 763 34.83 24.92 44.31
C LEU A 763 33.47 24.69 44.97
N GLN A 764 32.95 25.65 45.73
CA GLN A 764 31.59 25.58 46.28
C GLN A 764 30.52 25.58 45.19
N GLN A 765 30.67 26.39 44.13
CA GLN A 765 29.74 26.40 43.00
C GLN A 765 29.77 25.08 42.20
N LEU A 766 30.95 24.49 42.01
CA LEU A 766 31.11 23.19 41.36
C LEU A 766 30.52 22.04 42.21
N GLN A 767 30.72 22.07 43.53
CA GLN A 767 30.09 21.11 44.45
C GLN A 767 28.57 21.23 44.46
N ALA A 768 28.04 22.46 44.40
CA ALA A 768 26.60 22.68 44.27
C ALA A 768 26.05 22.14 42.93
N LEU A 769 26.81 22.31 41.84
CA LEU A 769 26.45 21.77 40.52
C LEU A 769 26.53 20.23 40.49
N ALA A 770 27.55 19.66 41.13
CA ALA A 770 27.71 18.21 41.29
C ALA A 770 26.61 17.59 42.14
N ALA A 771 26.18 18.26 43.22
CA ALA A 771 25.06 17.83 44.06
C ALA A 771 23.74 17.80 43.27
N ARG A 772 23.50 18.81 42.42
CA ARG A 772 22.33 18.82 41.52
C ARG A 772 22.42 17.75 40.44
N GLN A 773 23.62 17.50 39.90
CA GLN A 773 23.84 16.44 38.93
C GLN A 773 23.67 15.04 39.56
N ARG A 774 24.01 14.85 40.84
CA ARG A 774 23.69 13.64 41.63
C ARG A 774 22.21 13.45 41.82
N ALA A 775 21.49 14.50 42.23
CA ALA A 775 20.05 14.44 42.40
C ALA A 775 19.35 14.07 41.07
N LEU A 776 19.83 14.61 39.95
CA LEU A 776 19.37 14.21 38.62
C LEU A 776 19.72 12.76 38.31
N ALA A 777 20.95 12.33 38.61
CA ALA A 777 21.38 10.95 38.39
C ALA A 777 20.54 9.96 39.19
N GLU A 778 20.26 10.26 40.46
CA GLU A 778 19.37 9.49 41.32
C GLU A 778 17.95 9.45 40.73
N GLN A 779 17.41 10.59 40.29
CA GLN A 779 16.08 10.63 39.65
C GLN A 779 16.02 9.82 38.34
N LEU A 780 17.10 9.82 37.55
CA LEU A 780 17.23 9.00 36.33
C LEU A 780 17.42 7.52 36.65
N GLU A 781 18.13 7.20 37.72
CA GLU A 781 18.30 5.83 38.21
C GLU A 781 16.97 5.29 38.74
N TRP A 782 16.17 6.13 39.41
CA TRP A 782 14.79 5.87 39.82
C TRP A 782 13.83 5.71 38.63
N LEU A 783 14.06 6.38 37.50
CA LEU A 783 13.29 6.19 36.26
C LEU A 783 13.71 4.94 35.47
N GLN A 784 15.00 4.64 35.44
CA GLN A 784 15.51 3.35 34.93
C GLN A 784 14.93 2.19 35.75
N ALA A 785 14.95 2.35 37.06
CA ALA A 785 14.36 1.48 38.06
C ALA A 785 12.84 1.32 37.91
N GLY A 786 12.14 2.42 37.65
CA GLY A 786 10.68 2.49 37.49
C GLY A 786 10.17 1.97 36.15
N GLY A 787 11.04 1.43 35.28
CA GLY A 787 10.63 0.79 34.02
C GLY A 787 10.22 1.74 32.89
N ALA A 788 10.03 3.04 33.18
CA ALA A 788 9.46 4.05 32.28
C ALA A 788 10.31 4.38 31.03
N SER A 789 11.60 4.01 31.01
CA SER A 789 12.40 4.04 29.77
C SER A 789 13.68 3.21 29.88
N GLY A 790 13.91 2.29 28.95
CA GLY A 790 15.19 1.57 28.83
C GLY A 790 16.40 2.48 28.53
N ALA A 791 16.15 3.69 28.01
CA ALA A 791 17.17 4.70 27.77
C ALA A 791 17.65 5.38 29.06
N ALA A 792 16.88 5.33 30.16
CA ALA A 792 17.20 6.04 31.41
C ALA A 792 18.44 5.48 32.13
N GLY A 793 18.77 4.20 31.98
CA GLY A 793 19.92 3.59 32.68
C GLY A 793 21.28 4.10 32.22
N PRO A 794 21.57 4.08 30.91
CA PRO A 794 22.75 4.74 30.37
C PRO A 794 22.82 6.23 30.71
N LEU A 795 21.67 6.91 30.83
CA LEU A 795 21.60 8.33 31.18
C LEU A 795 21.88 8.58 32.67
N ALA A 796 21.41 7.71 33.56
CA ALA A 796 21.69 7.75 35.00
C ALA A 796 23.18 7.50 35.27
N GLN A 797 23.78 6.52 34.59
CA GLN A 797 25.21 6.24 34.67
C GLN A 797 26.04 7.44 34.20
N GLU A 798 25.71 8.02 33.05
CA GLU A 798 26.36 9.22 32.51
C GLU A 798 26.22 10.42 33.47
N ALA A 799 25.05 10.60 34.08
CA ALA A 799 24.81 11.65 35.06
C ALA A 799 25.63 11.45 36.35
N LYS A 800 25.79 10.21 36.85
CA LYS A 800 26.67 9.89 37.99
C LYS A 800 28.12 10.19 37.68
N GLU A 801 28.59 9.83 36.48
CA GLU A 801 29.95 10.10 36.06
C GLU A 801 30.23 11.59 35.95
N LEU A 802 29.31 12.36 35.37
CA LEU A 802 29.38 13.82 35.33
C LEU A 802 29.41 14.44 36.74
N ALA A 803 28.58 13.94 37.66
CA ALA A 803 28.57 14.42 39.05
C ALA A 803 29.88 14.13 39.80
N ARG A 804 30.54 12.99 39.50
CA ARG A 804 31.88 12.68 40.03
C ARG A 804 32.97 13.58 39.45
N GLN A 805 32.89 13.90 38.16
CA GLN A 805 33.84 14.81 37.49
C GLN A 805 33.75 16.23 38.06
N LEU A 806 32.54 16.72 38.29
CA LEU A 806 32.28 18.03 38.89
C LEU A 806 32.74 18.11 40.36
N ASP A 807 32.53 17.06 41.15
CA ASP A 807 33.03 16.97 42.54
C ASP A 807 34.56 16.96 42.60
N ALA A 808 35.21 16.34 41.60
CA ALA A 808 36.66 16.34 41.45
C ALA A 808 37.21 17.69 40.93
N GLY A 809 36.35 18.72 40.80
CA GLY A 809 36.72 20.05 40.34
C GLY A 809 37.03 20.14 38.84
N ARG A 810 36.63 19.13 38.04
CA ARG A 810 36.91 19.07 36.61
C ARG A 810 35.69 19.52 35.81
N LEU A 811 35.76 20.75 35.32
CA LEU A 811 34.80 21.32 34.37
C LEU A 811 35.56 21.78 33.12
N ASP A 812 35.64 20.90 32.12
CA ASP A 812 36.29 21.15 30.83
C ASP A 812 35.28 21.07 29.67
N GLN A 813 35.76 21.38 28.46
CA GLN A 813 34.93 21.38 27.26
C GLN A 813 34.32 20.00 26.98
N GLN A 814 35.04 18.92 27.31
CA GLN A 814 34.58 17.54 27.18
C GLN A 814 33.43 17.22 28.15
N THR A 815 33.50 17.71 29.40
CA THR A 815 32.43 17.56 30.41
C THR A 815 31.15 18.29 29.97
N ILE A 816 31.28 19.49 29.38
CA ILE A 816 30.13 20.23 28.82
C ILE A 816 29.54 19.50 27.60
N GLU A 817 30.35 18.96 26.71
CA GLU A 817 29.86 18.17 25.57
C GLU A 817 29.12 16.91 26.02
N ARG A 818 29.62 16.22 27.06
CA ARG A 818 28.92 15.09 27.69
C ARG A 818 27.59 15.50 28.31
N GLN A 819 27.55 16.62 29.03
CA GLN A 819 26.33 17.23 29.55
C GLN A 819 25.33 17.61 28.44
N GLN A 820 25.80 18.14 27.31
CA GLN A 820 24.98 18.42 26.13
C GLN A 820 24.46 17.14 25.45
N ARG A 821 25.28 16.08 25.38
CA ARG A 821 24.86 14.76 24.88
C ARG A 821 23.80 14.12 25.79
N LEU A 822 23.98 14.20 27.12
CA LEU A 822 23.00 13.75 28.10
C LEU A 822 21.68 14.51 27.94
N TYR A 823 21.74 15.84 27.79
CA TYR A 823 20.57 16.67 27.49
C TYR A 823 19.88 16.28 26.19
N ARG A 824 20.62 16.12 25.08
CA ARG A 824 20.05 15.70 23.79
C ARG A 824 19.40 14.33 23.90
N ARG A 825 20.00 13.38 24.59
CA ARG A 825 19.39 12.05 24.81
C ARG A 825 18.16 12.09 25.71
N LEU A 826 18.12 12.96 26.72
CA LEU A 826 16.92 13.19 27.54
C LEU A 826 15.81 13.87 26.74
N LEU A 827 16.18 14.84 25.90
CA LEU A 827 15.28 15.46 24.94
C LEU A 827 14.81 14.48 23.89
N ASP A 828 15.66 13.60 23.36
CA ASP A 828 15.31 12.60 22.37
C ASP A 828 14.43 11.53 23.03
N ALA A 829 14.71 11.12 24.26
CA ALA A 829 13.79 10.29 25.04
C ALA A 829 12.43 10.99 25.24
N GLY A 830 12.39 12.30 25.50
CA GLY A 830 11.14 13.07 25.59
C GLY A 830 10.47 13.42 24.25
N ARG A 831 11.24 13.58 23.16
CA ARG A 831 10.82 14.00 21.81
C ARG A 831 10.41 12.81 20.96
N THR A 832 11.09 11.66 21.08
CA THR A 832 10.61 10.39 20.55
C THR A 832 9.24 10.04 21.14
N LEU A 833 8.94 10.48 22.36
CA LEU A 833 7.63 10.35 23.02
C LEU A 833 6.61 11.45 22.65
N SER A 834 7.00 12.57 22.01
CA SER A 834 6.12 13.76 21.86
C SER A 834 6.09 14.45 20.47
N ASN A 835 6.64 13.85 19.40
CA ASN A 835 6.61 14.27 17.97
C ASN A 835 7.64 15.32 17.46
N ASP A 836 7.71 15.32 16.11
CA ASP A 836 8.32 16.26 15.13
C ASP A 836 9.85 16.21 14.87
N GLU A 837 10.28 15.24 14.04
CA GLU A 837 11.21 15.39 12.88
C GLU A 837 11.91 14.04 12.55
N PRO A 838 12.22 13.76 11.26
CA PRO A 838 12.96 12.57 10.88
C PRO A 838 14.41 12.63 11.39
N ASP A 839 14.77 11.59 12.14
CA ASP A 839 16.08 11.31 12.72
C ASP A 839 17.25 11.50 11.72
N GLN A 840 18.03 12.57 11.87
CA GLN A 840 19.08 12.98 10.92
C GLN A 840 20.39 12.18 11.09
N ASN A 841 20.53 11.33 12.11
CA ASN A 841 21.82 10.71 12.48
C ASN A 841 21.94 9.20 12.17
N LYS A 842 21.03 8.63 11.36
CA LYS A 842 21.31 7.32 10.72
C LYS A 842 21.93 7.55 9.35
N GLU A 843 23.24 7.34 9.25
CA GLU A 843 23.93 7.20 7.96
C GLU A 843 23.14 6.21 7.09
N ARG A 844 22.57 6.73 6.00
CA ARG A 844 21.80 5.95 5.03
C ARG A 844 22.74 5.02 4.30
N VAL A 845 22.71 3.74 4.64
CA VAL A 845 23.10 2.71 3.68
C VAL A 845 21.95 2.57 2.71
N SER A 846 22.09 3.13 1.50
CA SER A 846 21.11 3.00 0.43
C SER A 846 21.06 1.53 -0.01
N ARG A 847 20.12 0.77 0.55
CA ARG A 847 19.54 -0.40 -0.12
C ARG A 847 18.25 0.04 -0.79
N SER A 848 18.12 -0.26 -2.08
CA SER A 848 16.88 -0.09 -2.82
C SER A 848 15.74 -0.75 -2.07
N ALA A 849 14.64 -0.01 -1.85
CA ALA A 849 13.48 -0.51 -1.13
C ALA A 849 12.82 -1.66 -1.93
N THR A 850 13.02 -2.88 -1.46
CA THR A 850 12.28 -4.06 -1.90
C THR A 850 11.13 -4.32 -0.93
N GLY A 851 9.90 -4.00 -1.34
CA GLY A 851 8.66 -4.51 -0.75
C GLY A 851 8.02 -3.67 0.38
N ASP A 852 6.74 -3.34 0.17
CA ASP A 852 5.71 -2.91 1.14
C ASP A 852 6.18 -2.68 2.59
N SER A 853 6.51 -1.44 2.95
CA SER A 853 6.87 -1.09 4.33
C SER A 853 5.78 -0.34 5.10
N VAL A 854 4.53 -0.43 4.65
CA VAL A 854 3.35 -0.10 5.47
C VAL A 854 2.33 -1.22 5.28
N HIS A 855 2.43 -2.26 6.11
CA HIS A 855 1.31 -3.19 6.27
C HIS A 855 0.16 -2.41 6.92
N LEU A 856 -0.76 -1.96 6.07
CA LEU A 856 -2.06 -1.51 6.51
C LEU A 856 -2.80 -2.71 7.12
N PRO A 857 -3.67 -2.51 8.14
CA PRO A 857 -4.59 -3.54 8.61
C PRO A 857 -5.24 -4.24 7.39
N GLU A 858 -5.52 -5.54 7.45
CA GLU A 858 -5.99 -6.30 6.26
C GLU A 858 -7.15 -5.63 5.51
N LEU A 859 -8.00 -4.91 6.23
CA LEU A 859 -9.14 -4.12 5.75
C LEU A 859 -8.78 -2.88 4.90
N LEU A 860 -7.54 -2.40 4.99
CA LEU A 860 -7.02 -1.21 4.31
C LEU A 860 -5.89 -1.52 3.31
N LYS A 861 -5.47 -2.78 3.21
CA LYS A 861 -4.53 -3.21 2.17
C LYS A 861 -5.13 -2.92 0.77
N PRO A 862 -4.34 -2.52 -0.22
CA PRO A 862 -4.80 -2.45 -1.61
C PRO A 862 -5.45 -3.79 -2.01
N GLY A 863 -6.74 -3.79 -2.34
CA GLY A 863 -7.52 -5.02 -2.66
C GLY A 863 -8.32 -5.65 -1.51
N ALA A 864 -8.31 -5.07 -0.29
CA ALA A 864 -9.04 -5.55 0.89
C ALA A 864 -10.57 -5.60 0.76
N THR A 865 -11.16 -4.91 -0.22
CA THR A 865 -12.59 -4.91 -0.53
C THR A 865 -13.08 -6.22 -1.18
N GLY A 866 -12.34 -7.32 -1.03
CA GLY A 866 -12.60 -8.58 -1.75
C GLY A 866 -12.23 -8.51 -3.24
N ALA A 867 -11.51 -7.46 -3.64
CA ALA A 867 -11.11 -7.17 -5.01
C ALA A 867 -9.57 -7.18 -5.14
N GLY A 868 -8.91 -8.21 -4.59
CA GLY A 868 -7.51 -8.57 -4.89
C GLY A 868 -7.44 -9.74 -5.89
N PRO A 869 -6.31 -9.96 -6.60
CA PRO A 869 -6.10 -11.22 -7.31
C PRO A 869 -6.06 -12.37 -6.28
N ARG A 870 -6.71 -13.51 -6.59
CA ARG A 870 -6.73 -14.69 -5.71
C ARG A 870 -5.33 -15.23 -5.39
N LEU A 871 -4.39 -15.03 -6.31
CA LEU A 871 -2.98 -15.37 -6.18
C LEU A 871 -2.12 -14.13 -6.48
N ARG A 872 -1.15 -13.85 -5.59
CA ARG A 872 -0.15 -12.80 -5.76
C ARG A 872 0.64 -13.03 -7.06
N TYR A 873 0.82 -11.97 -7.85
CA TYR A 873 1.72 -12.03 -9.01
C TYR A 873 3.19 -12.14 -8.56
N PRO A 874 4.02 -12.93 -9.26
CA PRO A 874 5.43 -13.07 -8.93
C PRO A 874 6.18 -11.75 -9.03
N THR A 875 7.13 -11.56 -8.12
CA THR A 875 7.97 -10.36 -8.00
C THR A 875 9.09 -10.34 -9.02
N TRP A 876 9.71 -9.17 -9.21
CA TRP A 876 10.82 -9.00 -10.14
C TRP A 876 12.03 -9.89 -9.82
N GLU A 877 12.37 -10.08 -8.55
CA GLU A 877 13.46 -10.96 -8.12
C GLU A 877 13.20 -12.42 -8.51
N GLU A 878 11.95 -12.86 -8.44
CA GLU A 878 11.52 -14.21 -8.84
C GLU A 878 11.49 -14.40 -10.37
N LEU A 879 11.35 -13.30 -11.13
CA LEU A 879 11.29 -13.29 -12.59
C LEU A 879 12.65 -13.02 -13.26
N GLN A 880 13.66 -12.55 -12.51
CA GLN A 880 14.97 -12.20 -13.05
C GLN A 880 15.67 -13.38 -13.75
N GLY A 881 15.51 -14.61 -13.22
CA GLY A 881 16.08 -15.83 -13.79
C GLY A 881 15.41 -16.33 -15.08
N LEU A 882 14.31 -15.71 -15.52
CA LEU A 882 13.53 -16.12 -16.68
C LEU A 882 13.80 -15.24 -17.90
N THR A 883 13.77 -15.83 -19.09
CA THR A 883 13.80 -15.08 -20.36
C THR A 883 12.55 -14.22 -20.54
N PRO A 884 12.57 -13.15 -21.36
CA PRO A 884 11.41 -12.27 -21.57
C PRO A 884 10.13 -13.04 -21.97
N GLU A 885 10.25 -14.09 -22.78
CA GLU A 885 9.12 -14.94 -23.16
C GLU A 885 8.61 -15.81 -22.00
N GLN A 886 9.51 -16.34 -21.17
CA GLN A 886 9.12 -17.09 -19.98
C GLN A 886 8.46 -16.19 -18.93
N ARG A 887 8.94 -14.95 -18.75
CA ARG A 887 8.27 -13.95 -17.90
C ARG A 887 6.86 -13.65 -18.39
N ARG A 888 6.68 -13.51 -19.71
CA ARG A 888 5.36 -13.37 -20.35
C ARG A 888 4.46 -14.55 -20.03
N LEU A 889 4.93 -15.78 -20.22
CA LEU A 889 4.14 -16.99 -19.94
C LEU A 889 3.75 -17.09 -18.47
N VAL A 890 4.66 -16.77 -17.55
CA VAL A 890 4.37 -16.75 -16.11
C VAL A 890 3.33 -15.69 -15.77
N LEU A 891 3.47 -14.46 -16.26
CA LEU A 891 2.50 -13.39 -16.00
C LEU A 891 1.13 -13.68 -16.62
N GLU A 892 1.11 -14.27 -17.82
CA GLU A 892 -0.13 -14.68 -18.50
C GLU A 892 -0.80 -15.87 -17.79
N TYR A 893 -0.01 -16.80 -17.24
CA TYR A 893 -0.49 -17.90 -16.41
C TYR A 893 -1.14 -17.40 -15.10
N PHE A 894 -0.47 -16.50 -14.37
CA PHE A 894 -1.04 -15.88 -13.17
C PHE A 894 -2.25 -14.99 -13.49
N ARG A 895 -2.31 -14.38 -14.69
CA ARG A 895 -3.49 -13.66 -15.16
C ARG A 895 -4.68 -14.60 -15.34
N ARG A 896 -4.52 -15.71 -16.06
CA ARG A 896 -5.56 -16.73 -16.26
C ARG A 896 -6.03 -17.39 -14.96
N LEU A 897 -5.12 -17.61 -14.01
CA LEU A 897 -5.46 -18.13 -12.67
C LEU A 897 -6.28 -17.15 -11.83
N ASN A 898 -6.12 -15.84 -12.07
CA ASN A 898 -6.80 -14.78 -11.35
C ASN A 898 -8.10 -14.32 -12.04
N GLU A 899 -8.40 -14.82 -13.25
CA GLU A 899 -9.68 -14.59 -13.91
C GLU A 899 -10.82 -15.31 -13.17
N PRO A 900 -12.01 -14.69 -13.02
CA PRO A 900 -13.16 -15.36 -12.43
C PRO A 900 -13.61 -16.50 -13.34
N ARG A 901 -13.70 -17.73 -12.81
CA ARG A 901 -14.39 -18.83 -13.50
C ARG A 901 -15.82 -18.37 -13.82
N SER A 902 -16.14 -18.23 -15.09
CA SER A 902 -17.52 -18.16 -15.55
C SER A 902 -18.26 -19.40 -15.02
N ARG A 903 -19.29 -19.15 -14.21
CA ARG A 903 -20.34 -20.14 -13.95
C ARG A 903 -21.52 -19.78 -14.82
#